data_AF-A0A954Y8N6-F1
#
_entry.id   AF-A0A954Y8N6-F1
#
_cell.length_a   1.000
_cell.length_b   1.000
_cell.length_c   1.000
_cell.angle_alpha   90.00
_cell.angle_beta   90.00
_cell.angle_gamma   90.00
#
_symmetry.space_group_name_H-M   'P 1'
#
loop_
_entity.id
_entity.type
_entity.pdbx_description
1 polymer ?
#
loop_
_entity_poly.entity_id
_entity_poly.type
_entity_poly.pdbx_seq_one_letter_code
_entity_poly.pdbx_strand_id
1 'polypeptide(L)'
;MSEPAAFALIRDGKRRFYTDRWASATLRREVLWGPDDFEAWVSQFEQLDEWAEECDGGAVVDFDNRKLIWSGDDSGRRAPKIGRIYQRLLQAAWPGFEVKGVDGDPYGLSKYLGVASHPPNPDDDEREDYDPRPKTVEAARLDQDVEEDDPEEDDYSEPRAWVTLIESDGAPRHRQLEELPLDLLRSKASALDALVKLPPAEIPKEADVSEGFLINLSNNTAIIWGHPDLLARMKQFGKRWRGWKLEWVNNGYAKQCALCGTKGQPMSDVEALAKILPLALSTEQFSLAAVMGAAGKGLMKWGWRICFVLIALSSLPLLAFGVFSGAWLAVLYAFAATSAVIIGLFLFIVRRVRRSLSRNLLRQSTGDAEIACAGPQDKQQRRTRIDGLLAACRLPGLAEVEPHFDESAEAEAAEIPRSVRRELARLTAPSGFYSEKPKNDSDPPLYAFADWLEYEEVQPADLPSSATDAWRPLLQQLEELGFQRLRLVRPRNIGLKLSYALTLYHDDGDSVATLTWLRLPGEDGVVESSLIELNTYCEDDPDIVTGVVEMQHMAVSDIVRIHGVEIENHDIRRPLSDIYARHLERCAGRKVCPVDASSIASLFDDRSRRRFQQLLEAGSIRELSQAEADVVLGWDAKDFQPS
;
A
#
# COMPACT_ATOMS: atom_id res chain seq x y z
N MET A 1 5.23 -2.13 0.18
CA MET A 1 4.72 -0.74 0.15
C MET A 1 5.21 -0.03 1.39
N SER A 2 5.75 1.17 1.22
CA SER A 2 6.15 2.10 2.29
C SER A 2 4.92 2.79 2.87
N GLU A 3 4.95 3.18 4.14
CA GLU A 3 4.04 4.20 4.69
C GLU A 3 4.84 5.51 4.89
N PRO A 4 5.16 6.24 3.81
CA PRO A 4 6.07 7.37 3.87
C PRO A 4 5.50 8.46 4.77
N ALA A 5 6.36 9.05 5.60
CA ALA A 5 6.07 10.26 6.33
C ALA A 5 6.97 11.41 5.90
N ALA A 6 6.40 12.61 5.89
CA ALA A 6 7.11 13.86 5.66
C ALA A 6 7.17 14.70 6.93
N PHE A 7 8.33 15.31 7.19
CA PHE A 7 8.54 16.15 8.37
C PHE A 7 9.01 17.53 7.97
N ALA A 8 8.54 18.55 8.67
CA ALA A 8 9.03 19.91 8.53
C ALA A 8 9.43 20.46 9.90
N LEU A 9 10.67 20.90 10.04
CA LEU A 9 11.16 21.60 11.22
C LEU A 9 11.36 23.08 10.87
N ILE A 10 10.64 23.96 11.58
CA ILE A 10 10.71 25.42 11.38
C ILE A 10 11.41 26.05 12.59
N ARG A 11 12.55 26.69 12.36
CA ARG A 11 13.32 27.41 13.39
C ARG A 11 14.03 28.61 12.79
N ASP A 12 13.99 29.74 13.48
CA ASP A 12 14.55 31.02 13.05
C ASP A 12 14.07 31.43 11.64
N GLY A 13 12.80 31.14 11.34
CA GLY A 13 12.17 31.36 10.03
C GLY A 13 12.63 30.41 8.92
N LYS A 14 13.55 29.48 9.20
CA LYS A 14 14.05 28.50 8.23
C LYS A 14 13.29 27.19 8.34
N ARG A 15 12.94 26.62 7.19
CA ARG A 15 12.29 25.32 7.07
C ARG A 15 13.31 24.28 6.64
N ARG A 16 13.28 23.11 7.28
CA ARG A 16 14.02 21.92 6.87
C ARG A 16 13.03 20.79 6.70
N PHE A 17 13.07 20.13 5.55
CA PHE A 17 12.19 19.02 5.23
C PHE A 17 12.94 17.71 5.36
N TYR A 18 12.26 16.68 5.85
CA TYR A 18 12.80 15.34 5.99
C TYR A 18 11.76 14.31 5.57
N THR A 19 12.18 13.13 5.16
CA THR A 19 11.27 12.02 4.87
C THR A 19 11.80 10.70 5.37
N ASP A 20 10.88 9.80 5.75
CA ASP A 20 11.19 8.41 6.01
C ASP A 20 10.08 7.52 5.46
N ARG A 21 10.45 6.35 4.95
CA ARG A 21 9.54 5.44 4.24
C ARG A 21 8.55 4.68 5.14
N TRP A 22 8.75 4.71 6.45
CA TRP A 22 7.99 3.88 7.40
C TRP A 22 7.51 4.65 8.62
N ALA A 23 7.97 5.88 8.79
CA ALA A 23 7.78 6.62 10.02
C ALA A 23 6.31 7.01 10.27
N SER A 24 5.42 6.95 9.28
CA SER A 24 3.98 7.22 9.49
C SER A 24 3.36 6.23 10.49
N ALA A 25 3.65 4.93 10.34
CA ALA A 25 3.22 3.87 11.25
C ALA A 25 3.63 4.10 12.71
N THR A 26 4.85 4.59 12.91
CA THR A 26 5.42 4.78 14.25
C THR A 26 5.23 6.19 14.79
N LEU A 27 4.71 7.12 13.99
CA LEU A 27 4.72 8.55 14.32
C LEU A 27 4.11 8.85 15.69
N ARG A 28 3.00 8.19 16.03
CA ARG A 28 2.31 8.32 17.32
C ARG A 28 3.21 7.99 18.53
N ARG A 29 4.17 7.07 18.35
CA ARG A 29 5.16 6.74 19.38
C ARG A 29 6.19 7.85 19.50
N GLU A 30 6.67 8.34 18.37
CA GLU A 30 7.82 9.24 18.31
C GLU A 30 7.47 10.65 18.79
N VAL A 31 6.29 11.15 18.43
CA VAL A 31 5.83 12.46 18.92
C VAL A 31 5.62 12.49 20.43
N LEU A 32 5.40 11.37 21.12
CA LEU A 32 5.19 11.38 22.58
C LEU A 32 6.43 11.79 23.40
N TRP A 33 7.61 11.85 22.78
CA TRP A 33 8.85 12.15 23.48
C TRP A 33 9.16 13.64 23.67
N GLY A 34 8.38 14.51 23.02
CA GLY A 34 8.54 15.95 23.11
C GLY A 34 9.47 16.53 22.05
N PRO A 35 9.65 17.86 22.06
CA PRO A 35 10.27 18.59 20.94
C PRO A 35 11.72 18.20 20.66
N ASP A 36 12.55 18.08 21.69
CA ASP A 36 13.99 17.88 21.53
C ASP A 36 14.31 16.46 21.02
N ASP A 37 13.68 15.45 21.63
CA ASP A 37 13.84 14.05 21.22
C ASP A 37 13.27 13.82 19.81
N PHE A 38 12.16 14.46 19.49
CA PHE A 38 11.55 14.37 18.17
C PHE A 38 12.42 15.02 17.08
N GLU A 39 12.98 16.22 17.32
CA GLU A 39 13.92 16.84 16.37
C GLU A 39 15.18 15.99 16.18
N ALA A 40 15.73 15.44 17.27
CA ALA A 40 16.90 14.58 17.21
C ALA A 40 16.64 13.30 16.40
N TRP A 41 15.43 12.75 16.50
CA TRP A 41 15.00 11.62 15.68
C TRP A 41 14.84 12.01 14.20
N VAL A 42 14.04 13.03 13.90
CA VAL A 42 13.78 13.47 12.52
C VAL A 42 15.06 13.88 11.78
N SER A 43 16.01 14.50 12.48
CA SER A 43 17.27 14.97 11.88
C SER A 43 18.21 13.84 11.44
N GLN A 44 17.91 12.58 11.75
CA GLN A 44 18.63 11.40 11.25
C GLN A 44 18.19 10.98 9.84
N PHE A 45 17.05 11.48 9.37
CA PHE A 45 16.48 11.13 8.07
C PHE A 45 17.09 11.90 6.91
N GLU A 46 16.77 11.45 5.70
CA GLU A 46 17.10 12.15 4.47
C GLU A 46 16.46 13.54 4.49
N GLN A 47 17.30 14.57 4.36
CA GLN A 47 16.84 15.94 4.24
C GLN A 47 16.45 16.20 2.78
N LEU A 48 15.25 16.74 2.59
CA LEU A 48 14.74 17.14 1.29
C LEU A 48 14.90 18.63 1.07
N ASP A 49 15.05 19.04 -0.18
CA ASP A 49 15.02 20.45 -0.58
C ASP A 49 13.58 21.01 -0.49
N GLU A 50 12.59 20.16 -0.75
CA GLU A 50 11.16 20.52 -0.79
C GLU A 50 10.30 19.55 0.02
N TRP A 51 9.04 19.92 0.24
CA TRP A 51 8.07 19.08 0.96
C TRP A 51 7.63 17.90 0.08
N ALA A 52 7.69 16.68 0.60
CA ALA A 52 7.16 15.52 -0.12
C ALA A 52 5.62 15.52 -0.08
N GLU A 53 4.99 15.64 -1.24
CA GLU A 53 3.52 15.63 -1.36
C GLU A 53 2.93 14.22 -1.21
N GLU A 54 3.70 13.19 -1.57
CA GLU A 54 3.32 11.78 -1.51
C GLU A 54 3.69 11.14 -0.18
N CYS A 55 2.98 11.51 0.88
CA CYS A 55 3.14 10.91 2.21
C CYS A 55 1.81 10.45 2.81
N ASP A 56 1.83 9.35 3.57
CA ASP A 56 0.68 8.84 4.32
C ASP A 56 0.50 9.56 5.66
N GLY A 57 1.54 10.25 6.12
CA GLY A 57 1.54 10.97 7.39
C GLY A 57 2.74 11.90 7.51
N GLY A 58 2.91 12.49 8.68
CA GLY A 58 3.96 13.46 8.91
C GLY A 58 3.73 14.38 10.09
N ALA A 59 4.72 15.24 10.34
CA ALA A 59 4.60 16.28 11.34
C ALA A 59 5.31 17.57 10.93
N VAL A 60 4.66 18.69 11.24
CA VAL A 60 5.25 20.02 11.19
C VAL A 60 5.49 20.49 12.62
N VAL A 61 6.75 20.74 12.95
CA VAL A 61 7.18 21.30 14.21
C VAL A 61 7.66 22.72 13.99
N ASP A 62 6.87 23.67 14.43
CA ASP A 62 7.18 25.09 14.38
C ASP A 62 7.72 25.54 15.73
N PHE A 63 9.05 25.59 15.86
CA PHE A 63 9.71 26.01 17.09
C PHE A 63 9.55 27.50 17.37
N ASP A 64 9.38 28.30 16.32
CA ASP A 64 9.25 29.76 16.41
C ASP A 64 7.89 30.13 17.03
N ASN A 65 6.82 29.47 16.57
CA ASN A 65 5.46 29.68 17.07
C ASN A 65 5.03 28.68 18.15
N ARG A 66 5.91 27.73 18.51
CA ARG A 66 5.65 26.59 19.39
C ARG A 66 4.37 25.85 18.99
N LYS A 67 4.37 25.28 17.79
CA LYS A 67 3.25 24.45 17.31
C LYS A 67 3.73 23.08 16.87
N LEU A 68 2.96 22.06 17.22
CA LEU A 68 3.07 20.72 16.66
C LEU A 68 1.78 20.45 15.90
N ILE A 69 1.90 20.21 14.59
CA ILE A 69 0.81 19.75 13.75
C ILE A 69 1.23 18.42 13.16
N TRP A 70 0.42 17.38 13.29
CA TRP A 70 0.81 16.05 12.83
C TRP A 70 -0.38 15.25 12.33
N SER A 71 -0.10 14.35 11.38
CA SER A 71 -1.03 13.39 10.79
C SER A 71 -0.35 12.03 10.77
N GLY A 72 -1.03 10.95 11.16
CA GLY A 72 -0.48 9.60 11.13
C GLY A 72 -1.57 8.58 11.43
N ASP A 73 -1.19 7.30 11.55
CA ASP A 73 -2.17 6.23 11.79
C ASP A 73 -3.01 6.47 13.06
N ASP A 74 -4.31 6.65 12.86
CA ASP A 74 -5.30 6.90 13.91
C ASP A 74 -5.97 5.62 14.44
N SER A 75 -5.66 4.46 13.85
CA SER A 75 -6.34 3.20 14.13
C SER A 75 -6.42 2.87 15.63
N GLY A 76 -5.33 3.06 16.36
CA GLY A 76 -5.27 2.81 17.80
C GLY A 76 -5.87 3.90 18.69
N ARG A 77 -6.31 5.05 18.15
CA ARG A 77 -6.99 6.12 18.90
C ARG A 77 -8.49 6.19 18.61
N ARG A 78 -9.02 5.22 17.88
CA ARG A 78 -10.44 5.20 17.47
C ARG A 78 -11.42 5.28 18.65
N ALA A 79 -11.13 4.62 19.77
CA ALA A 79 -11.95 4.80 20.97
C ALA A 79 -11.74 6.21 21.57
N PRO A 80 -12.79 7.04 21.76
CA PRO A 80 -12.64 8.45 22.16
C PRO A 80 -11.93 8.66 23.50
N LYS A 81 -12.02 7.70 24.43
CA LYS A 81 -11.27 7.74 25.70
C LYS A 81 -9.77 7.64 25.46
N ILE A 82 -9.32 6.73 24.60
CA ILE A 82 -7.91 6.55 24.24
C ILE A 82 -7.38 7.83 23.60
N GLY A 83 -8.08 8.37 22.60
CA GLY A 83 -7.70 9.63 21.94
C GLY A 83 -7.55 10.80 22.92
N ARG A 84 -8.46 10.95 23.89
CA ARG A 84 -8.37 12.00 24.92
C ARG A 84 -7.18 11.83 25.86
N ILE A 85 -6.88 10.60 26.31
CA ILE A 85 -5.72 10.35 27.16
C ILE A 85 -4.43 10.58 26.38
N TYR A 86 -4.35 10.07 25.16
CA TYR A 86 -3.21 10.29 24.28
C TYR A 86 -2.95 11.79 24.05
N GLN A 87 -3.99 12.58 23.77
CA GLN A 87 -3.85 14.04 23.62
C GLN A 87 -3.36 14.72 24.91
N ARG A 88 -3.79 14.26 26.09
CA ARG A 88 -3.29 14.77 27.39
C ARG A 88 -1.80 14.48 27.55
N LEU A 89 -1.37 13.26 27.24
CA LEU A 89 0.04 12.85 27.27
C LEU A 89 0.86 13.69 26.29
N LEU A 90 0.40 13.85 25.06
CA LEU A 90 1.09 14.64 24.04
C LEU A 90 1.22 16.11 24.46
N GLN A 91 0.15 16.70 25.00
CA GLN A 91 0.20 18.08 25.50
C GLN A 91 1.18 18.27 26.65
N ALA A 92 1.34 17.26 27.52
CA ALA A 92 2.32 17.29 28.61
C ALA A 92 3.77 17.05 28.12
N ALA A 93 3.95 16.24 27.08
CA ALA A 93 5.25 15.98 26.46
C ALA A 93 5.77 17.19 25.67
N TRP A 94 4.88 18.08 25.22
CA TRP A 94 5.20 19.29 24.45
C TRP A 94 4.88 20.57 25.23
N PRO A 95 5.62 20.86 26.32
CA PRO A 95 5.31 21.99 27.18
C PRO A 95 5.42 23.32 26.44
N GLY A 96 4.33 24.10 26.48
CA GLY A 96 4.26 25.42 25.85
C GLY A 96 4.01 25.39 24.33
N PHE A 97 3.81 24.22 23.73
CA PHE A 97 3.38 24.10 22.34
C PHE A 97 1.86 23.97 22.23
N GLU A 98 1.31 24.56 21.16
CA GLU A 98 -0.03 24.23 20.66
C GLU A 98 0.06 22.90 19.88
N VAL A 99 -0.56 21.85 20.41
CA VAL A 99 -0.56 20.52 19.80
C VAL A 99 -1.87 20.30 19.05
N LYS A 100 -1.80 20.06 17.74
CA LYS A 100 -2.95 19.83 16.88
C LYS A 100 -2.77 18.56 16.03
N GLY A 101 -3.68 17.61 16.17
CA GLY A 101 -3.81 16.53 15.20
C GLY A 101 -4.52 17.02 13.94
N VAL A 102 -4.09 16.53 12.79
CA VAL A 102 -4.84 16.54 11.53
C VAL A 102 -5.32 15.11 11.32
N ASP A 103 -6.62 14.93 11.14
CA ASP A 103 -7.23 13.61 11.02
C ASP A 103 -6.90 13.03 9.64
N GLY A 104 -5.96 12.08 9.58
CA GLY A 104 -5.67 11.21 8.42
C GLY A 104 -5.29 11.90 7.10
N ASP A 105 -5.28 13.24 7.05
CA ASP A 105 -5.12 14.02 5.84
C ASP A 105 -3.78 14.78 5.88
N PRO A 106 -2.75 14.31 5.14
CA PRO A 106 -1.47 15.00 5.05
C PRO A 106 -1.60 16.42 4.46
N TYR A 107 -2.70 16.74 3.75
CA TYR A 107 -2.96 18.07 3.21
C TYR A 107 -3.03 19.15 4.30
N GLY A 108 -3.47 18.81 5.51
CA GLY A 108 -3.44 19.77 6.62
C GLY A 108 -2.03 20.23 6.99
N LEU A 109 -1.01 19.39 6.74
CA LEU A 109 0.41 19.70 6.95
C LEU A 109 0.92 20.66 5.87
N SER A 110 0.72 20.32 4.58
CA SER A 110 1.15 21.14 3.44
C SER A 110 0.45 22.50 3.42
N LYS A 111 -0.84 22.54 3.81
CA LYS A 111 -1.60 23.79 4.00
C LYS A 111 -1.00 24.68 5.08
N TYR A 112 -0.55 24.11 6.21
CA TYR A 112 0.09 24.90 7.26
C TYR A 112 1.43 25.48 6.80
N LEU A 113 2.19 24.70 6.04
CA LEU A 113 3.45 25.14 5.43
C LEU A 113 3.23 26.20 4.33
N GLY A 114 2.01 26.34 3.80
CA GLY A 114 1.72 27.22 2.68
C GLY A 114 2.38 26.76 1.39
N VAL A 115 2.63 25.45 1.26
CA VAL A 115 3.17 24.81 0.04
C VAL A 115 2.06 24.14 -0.77
N ALA A 116 0.88 23.92 -0.17
CA ALA A 116 -0.28 23.41 -0.88
C ALA A 116 -0.69 24.37 -2.01
N SER A 117 -0.44 23.97 -3.24
CA SER A 117 -0.75 24.75 -4.44
C SER A 117 -2.24 24.66 -4.79
N HIS A 118 -2.91 23.53 -4.54
CA HIS A 118 -4.36 23.37 -4.68
C HIS A 118 -4.92 22.36 -3.64
N PRO A 119 -6.15 22.56 -3.11
CA PRO A 119 -6.83 21.47 -2.43
C PRO A 119 -6.96 20.30 -3.40
N PRO A 120 -6.74 19.05 -2.95
CA PRO A 120 -6.93 17.89 -3.80
C PRO A 120 -8.31 18.02 -4.45
N ASN A 121 -8.35 17.94 -5.78
CA ASN A 121 -9.59 17.99 -6.50
C ASN A 121 -10.36 16.74 -6.07
N PRO A 122 -11.53 16.86 -5.43
CA PRO A 122 -12.28 15.68 -4.96
C PRO A 122 -12.69 14.74 -6.10
N ASP A 123 -12.56 15.20 -7.36
CA ASP A 123 -12.79 14.40 -8.56
C ASP A 123 -11.49 13.80 -9.17
N ASP A 124 -10.28 14.30 -8.83
CA ASP A 124 -8.99 13.76 -9.33
C ASP A 124 -8.35 12.75 -8.37
N ASP A 125 -8.85 12.63 -7.14
CA ASP A 125 -8.44 11.55 -6.23
C ASP A 125 -9.07 10.22 -6.71
N GLU A 126 -8.53 9.66 -7.78
CA GLU A 126 -8.57 8.22 -8.11
C GLU A 126 -7.79 7.39 -7.07
N ARG A 127 -7.59 7.90 -5.85
CA ARG A 127 -7.15 7.09 -4.70
C ARG A 127 -8.29 6.12 -4.35
N GLU A 128 -8.36 5.05 -5.12
CA GLU A 128 -9.30 3.92 -5.03
C GLU A 128 -9.40 3.31 -3.62
N ASP A 129 -8.45 3.61 -2.73
CA ASP A 129 -8.31 2.97 -1.42
C ASP A 129 -8.89 3.73 -0.23
N TYR A 130 -9.35 4.98 -0.38
CA TYR A 130 -10.11 5.63 0.72
C TYR A 130 -11.57 5.22 0.64
N ASP A 131 -11.91 4.05 1.21
CA ASP A 131 -13.29 3.58 1.24
C ASP A 131 -14.19 4.65 1.88
N PRO A 132 -15.02 5.34 1.09
CA PRO A 132 -15.81 6.42 1.61
C PRO A 132 -16.82 5.80 2.58
N ARG A 133 -16.75 6.23 3.85
CA ARG A 133 -17.73 5.96 4.92
C ARG A 133 -19.07 5.46 4.35
N PRO A 134 -19.58 4.30 4.79
CA PRO A 134 -20.67 3.61 4.14
C PRO A 134 -21.80 4.53 3.68
N LYS A 135 -22.22 4.40 2.42
CA LYS A 135 -23.22 5.28 1.84
C LYS A 135 -24.61 5.09 2.47
N THR A 136 -24.91 3.87 2.93
CA THR A 136 -26.20 3.47 3.50
C THR A 136 -26.07 2.66 4.78
N VAL A 137 -27.14 2.62 5.58
CA VAL A 137 -27.26 1.77 6.78
C VAL A 137 -27.12 0.29 6.44
N GLU A 138 -27.61 -0.15 5.29
CA GLU A 138 -27.46 -1.52 4.83
C GLU A 138 -26.00 -1.87 4.50
N ALA A 139 -25.25 -0.93 3.90
CA ALA A 139 -23.84 -1.13 3.61
C ALA A 139 -22.97 -1.07 4.88
N ALA A 140 -23.40 -0.34 5.91
CA ALA A 140 -22.72 -0.27 7.21
C ALA A 140 -23.11 -1.41 8.17
N ARG A 141 -24.02 -2.29 7.75
CA ARG A 141 -24.52 -3.36 8.59
C ARG A 141 -23.39 -4.36 8.82
N LEU A 142 -23.17 -4.69 10.09
CA LEU A 142 -22.28 -5.81 10.44
C LEU A 142 -22.90 -7.11 9.94
N ASP A 143 -22.20 -7.78 9.03
CA ASP A 143 -22.56 -9.11 8.57
C ASP A 143 -22.35 -10.10 9.73
N GLN A 144 -23.44 -10.40 10.44
CA GLN A 144 -23.46 -11.41 11.51
C GLN A 144 -23.29 -12.84 10.96
N ASP A 145 -23.35 -13.01 9.64
CA ASP A 145 -23.34 -14.31 8.95
C ASP A 145 -21.96 -14.67 8.37
N VAL A 146 -20.91 -13.85 8.60
CA VAL A 146 -19.54 -14.28 8.31
C VAL A 146 -19.18 -15.33 9.37
N GLU A 147 -19.34 -16.60 9.02
CA GLU A 147 -19.10 -17.75 9.90
C GLU A 147 -17.75 -17.58 10.63
N GLU A 148 -17.81 -17.59 11.97
CA GLU A 148 -16.70 -17.56 12.94
C GLU A 148 -15.77 -18.81 12.84
N ASP A 149 -15.56 -19.34 11.63
CA ASP A 149 -14.86 -20.60 11.39
C ASP A 149 -13.32 -20.48 11.47
N ASP A 150 -12.76 -19.28 11.68
CA ASP A 150 -11.39 -19.12 12.16
C ASP A 150 -11.38 -18.49 13.57
N PRO A 151 -11.54 -19.30 14.65
CA PRO A 151 -11.51 -18.86 16.05
C PRO A 151 -10.15 -18.29 16.51
N GLU A 152 -9.26 -17.95 15.57
CA GLU A 152 -7.97 -17.30 15.80
C GLU A 152 -7.82 -15.97 15.01
N GLU A 153 -8.82 -15.53 14.23
CA GLU A 153 -8.90 -14.15 13.70
C GLU A 153 -9.63 -13.19 14.68
N ASP A 154 -9.94 -13.68 15.88
CA ASP A 154 -10.95 -13.13 16.81
C ASP A 154 -10.63 -11.83 17.57
N ASP A 155 -9.48 -11.16 17.39
CA ASP A 155 -9.14 -10.02 18.27
C ASP A 155 -9.07 -8.63 17.61
N TYR A 156 -9.32 -8.52 16.29
CA TYR A 156 -9.35 -7.22 15.63
C TYR A 156 -10.78 -6.80 15.28
N SER A 157 -11.68 -6.78 16.27
CA SER A 157 -12.96 -6.10 16.09
C SER A 157 -12.67 -4.62 15.84
N GLU A 158 -12.75 -4.19 14.58
CA GLU A 158 -12.63 -2.78 14.25
C GLU A 158 -13.67 -2.01 15.08
N PRO A 159 -13.29 -0.93 15.78
CA PRO A 159 -14.21 -0.24 16.65
C PRO A 159 -15.40 0.32 15.85
N ARG A 160 -16.59 -0.06 16.31
CA ARG A 160 -17.88 0.05 15.63
C ARG A 160 -18.55 1.40 15.91
N ALA A 161 -19.59 1.70 15.17
CA ALA A 161 -20.54 2.76 15.50
C ALA A 161 -21.69 2.23 16.39
N TRP A 162 -21.96 2.91 17.50
CA TRP A 162 -23.06 2.57 18.41
C TRP A 162 -24.27 3.50 18.23
N VAL A 163 -25.37 2.97 17.70
CA VAL A 163 -26.61 3.71 17.50
C VAL A 163 -27.65 3.33 18.55
N THR A 164 -28.28 4.32 19.20
CA THR A 164 -29.44 4.10 20.07
C THR A 164 -30.66 4.82 19.51
N LEU A 165 -31.78 4.11 19.38
CA LEU A 165 -33.10 4.69 19.10
C LEU A 165 -33.93 4.72 20.39
N ILE A 166 -34.47 5.89 20.75
CA ILE A 166 -35.49 6.03 21.78
C ILE A 166 -36.83 6.23 21.07
N GLU A 167 -37.68 5.22 21.08
CA GLU A 167 -38.99 5.23 20.45
C GLU A 167 -40.05 5.95 21.31
N SER A 168 -41.29 5.98 20.84
CA SER A 168 -42.41 6.62 21.55
C SER A 168 -42.75 5.96 22.89
N ASP A 169 -42.36 4.70 23.10
CA ASP A 169 -42.49 3.99 24.38
C ASP A 169 -41.42 4.42 25.40
N GLY A 170 -40.44 5.22 24.98
CA GLY A 170 -39.31 5.67 25.80
C GLY A 170 -38.23 4.60 26.03
N ALA A 171 -38.38 3.40 25.45
CA ALA A 171 -37.41 2.33 25.61
C ALA A 171 -36.21 2.54 24.66
N PRO A 172 -34.97 2.47 25.15
CA PRO A 172 -33.79 2.52 24.28
C PRO A 172 -33.62 1.20 23.53
N ARG A 173 -33.32 1.30 22.23
CA ARG A 173 -33.02 0.16 21.35
C ARG A 173 -31.67 0.39 20.70
N HIS A 174 -30.71 -0.50 20.96
CA HIS A 174 -29.34 -0.36 20.47
C HIS A 174 -29.14 -1.11 19.15
N ARG A 175 -28.27 -0.57 18.30
CA ARG A 175 -27.76 -1.15 17.05
C ARG A 175 -26.26 -0.92 16.99
N GLN A 176 -25.57 -1.82 16.29
CA GLN A 176 -24.16 -1.67 15.96
C GLN A 176 -24.02 -1.65 14.45
N LEU A 177 -23.15 -0.77 13.96
CA LEU A 177 -22.75 -0.61 12.56
C LEU A 177 -21.23 -0.61 12.51
N GLU A 178 -20.63 -0.85 11.36
CA GLU A 178 -19.19 -0.66 11.16
C GLU A 178 -18.80 0.80 11.42
N GLU A 179 -19.51 1.72 10.78
CA GLU A 179 -19.35 3.17 10.90
C GLU A 179 -20.74 3.84 10.69
N LEU A 180 -20.96 5.08 11.15
CA LEU A 180 -22.21 5.81 10.92
C LEU A 180 -22.31 6.19 9.43
N PRO A 181 -23.32 5.72 8.70
CA PRO A 181 -23.40 5.91 7.27
C PRO A 181 -23.84 7.33 6.88
N LEU A 182 -23.52 7.74 5.66
CA LEU A 182 -23.79 9.08 5.16
C LEU A 182 -25.29 9.39 5.05
N ASP A 183 -26.14 8.43 4.70
CA ASP A 183 -27.58 8.64 4.62
C ASP A 183 -28.22 8.93 5.98
N LEU A 184 -27.74 8.27 7.03
CA LEU A 184 -28.12 8.50 8.41
C LEU A 184 -27.70 9.90 8.85
N LEU A 185 -26.43 10.28 8.64
CA LEU A 185 -25.95 11.64 8.95
C LEU A 185 -26.70 12.74 8.18
N ARG A 186 -27.22 12.41 6.98
CA ARG A 186 -28.02 13.31 6.13
C ARG A 186 -29.51 13.33 6.49
N SER A 187 -29.95 12.62 7.52
CA SER A 187 -31.37 12.52 7.93
C SER A 187 -32.29 11.97 6.84
N LYS A 188 -31.83 10.98 6.04
CA LYS A 188 -32.73 10.32 5.09
C LYS A 188 -33.73 9.45 5.86
N ALA A 189 -35.03 9.60 5.57
CA ALA A 189 -36.07 8.81 6.21
C ALA A 189 -35.84 7.29 6.05
N SER A 190 -35.40 6.87 4.87
CA SER A 190 -35.05 5.47 4.58
C SER A 190 -33.97 4.90 5.50
N ALA A 191 -33.04 5.73 5.99
CA ALA A 191 -31.97 5.30 6.89
C ALA A 191 -32.54 4.96 8.29
N LEU A 192 -33.52 5.73 8.78
CA LEU A 192 -34.19 5.42 10.05
C LEU A 192 -35.02 4.13 9.91
N ASP A 193 -35.72 3.95 8.79
CA ASP A 193 -36.47 2.71 8.52
C ASP A 193 -35.55 1.49 8.45
N ALA A 194 -34.36 1.64 7.86
CA ALA A 194 -33.32 0.61 7.81
C ALA A 194 -32.79 0.27 9.22
N LEU A 195 -32.46 1.29 10.03
CA LEU A 195 -31.98 1.10 11.41
C LEU A 195 -32.98 0.35 12.29
N VAL A 196 -34.29 0.65 12.15
CA VAL A 196 -35.34 -0.04 12.91
C VAL A 196 -35.37 -1.54 12.59
N LYS A 197 -35.14 -1.90 11.32
CA LYS A 197 -35.13 -3.30 10.83
C LYS A 197 -33.90 -4.09 11.27
N LEU A 198 -32.81 -3.44 11.65
CA LEU A 198 -31.63 -4.13 12.17
C LEU A 198 -31.96 -4.87 13.48
N PRO A 199 -31.30 -6.01 13.74
CA PRO A 199 -31.50 -6.73 14.99
C PRO A 199 -31.06 -5.87 16.19
N PRO A 200 -31.73 -6.00 17.37
CA PRO A 200 -31.24 -5.42 18.60
C PRO A 200 -29.83 -5.91 18.91
N ALA A 201 -28.97 -4.99 19.35
CA ALA A 201 -27.61 -5.30 19.80
C ALA A 201 -27.47 -5.03 21.31
N GLU A 202 -26.49 -5.69 21.93
CA GLU A 202 -26.05 -5.33 23.28
C GLU A 202 -25.26 -4.01 23.25
N ILE A 203 -25.12 -3.38 24.43
CA ILE A 203 -24.31 -2.18 24.58
C ILE A 203 -22.84 -2.60 24.47
N PRO A 204 -22.12 -2.15 23.43
CA PRO A 204 -20.70 -2.47 23.27
C PRO A 204 -19.86 -1.85 24.38
N LYS A 205 -18.68 -2.40 24.69
CA LYS A 205 -17.73 -1.75 25.60
C LYS A 205 -17.18 -0.49 24.94
N GLU A 206 -16.74 0.50 25.72
CA GLU A 206 -16.19 1.75 25.15
C GLU A 206 -14.93 1.51 24.29
N ALA A 207 -14.20 0.42 24.53
CA ALA A 207 -13.04 0.02 23.75
C ALA A 207 -13.39 -0.36 22.30
N ASP A 208 -14.61 -0.83 22.08
CA ASP A 208 -15.04 -1.44 20.83
C ASP A 208 -15.86 -0.45 19.99
N VAL A 209 -15.88 0.83 20.38
CA VAL A 209 -16.72 1.88 19.76
C VAL A 209 -15.90 3.10 19.42
N SER A 210 -15.95 3.50 18.16
CA SER A 210 -15.27 4.70 17.65
C SER A 210 -16.18 5.93 17.70
N GLU A 211 -17.48 5.73 17.50
CA GLU A 211 -18.47 6.80 17.41
C GLU A 211 -19.86 6.33 17.80
N GLY A 212 -20.76 7.27 18.07
CA GLY A 212 -22.12 6.93 18.44
C GLY A 212 -23.15 7.98 18.09
N PHE A 213 -24.39 7.50 17.97
CA PHE A 213 -25.54 8.29 17.59
C PHE A 213 -26.76 7.86 18.40
N LEU A 214 -27.24 8.70 19.32
CA LEU A 214 -28.52 8.48 19.98
C LEU A 214 -29.58 9.41 19.37
N ILE A 215 -30.68 8.81 18.94
CA ILE A 215 -31.80 9.47 18.27
C ILE A 215 -33.04 9.24 19.12
N ASN A 216 -33.67 10.33 19.58
CA ASN A 216 -34.92 10.28 20.31
C ASN A 216 -36.06 10.76 19.41
N LEU A 217 -36.87 9.79 18.96
CA LEU A 217 -37.96 10.00 18.01
C LEU A 217 -39.13 10.78 18.63
N SER A 218 -39.33 10.67 19.95
CA SER A 218 -40.47 11.29 20.64
C SER A 218 -40.35 12.82 20.76
N ASN A 219 -39.12 13.33 20.85
CA ASN A 219 -38.85 14.74 21.11
C ASN A 219 -38.00 15.42 20.02
N ASN A 220 -37.75 14.72 18.90
CA ASN A 220 -36.90 15.16 17.81
C ASN A 220 -35.53 15.69 18.31
N THR A 221 -34.89 14.97 19.22
CA THR A 221 -33.53 15.30 19.67
C THR A 221 -32.57 14.19 19.27
N ALA A 222 -31.33 14.55 18.97
CA ALA A 222 -30.30 13.55 18.75
C ALA A 222 -28.93 14.04 19.22
N ILE A 223 -28.13 13.12 19.74
CA ILE A 223 -26.74 13.38 20.15
C ILE A 223 -25.78 12.58 19.27
N ILE A 224 -24.69 13.20 18.86
CA ILE A 224 -23.64 12.57 18.05
C ILE A 224 -22.31 12.77 18.75
N TRP A 225 -21.44 11.77 18.67
CA TRP A 225 -20.08 11.83 19.20
C TRP A 225 -19.17 10.87 18.45
N GLY A 226 -17.87 11.13 18.47
CA GLY A 226 -16.88 10.34 17.74
C GLY A 226 -15.66 11.20 17.40
N HIS A 227 -15.05 10.93 16.25
CA HIS A 227 -13.87 11.64 15.74
C HIS A 227 -14.16 13.09 15.28
N PRO A 228 -13.16 13.99 15.25
CA PRO A 228 -13.33 15.37 14.79
C PRO A 228 -13.81 15.46 13.32
N ASP A 229 -13.43 14.54 12.45
CA ASP A 229 -13.99 14.41 11.10
C ASP A 229 -15.51 14.21 11.09
N LEU A 230 -16.04 13.38 12.00
CA LEU A 230 -17.47 13.21 12.16
C LEU A 230 -18.13 14.53 12.59
N LEU A 231 -17.49 15.33 13.45
CA LEU A 231 -17.97 16.67 13.82
C LEU A 231 -18.01 17.62 12.61
N ALA A 232 -16.98 17.59 11.75
CA ALA A 232 -16.97 18.40 10.53
C ALA A 232 -18.13 18.01 9.59
N ARG A 233 -18.34 16.71 9.37
CA ARG A 233 -19.47 16.16 8.60
C ARG A 233 -20.81 16.49 9.25
N MET A 234 -20.92 16.40 10.56
CA MET A 234 -22.13 16.78 11.30
C MET A 234 -22.45 18.27 11.12
N LYS A 235 -21.46 19.16 11.15
CA LYS A 235 -21.69 20.60 10.87
C LYS A 235 -22.19 20.83 9.44
N GLN A 236 -21.70 20.04 8.48
CA GLN A 236 -22.14 20.09 7.09
C GLN A 236 -23.57 19.56 6.91
N PHE A 237 -23.87 18.37 7.42
CA PHE A 237 -25.14 17.68 7.19
C PHE A 237 -26.23 17.98 8.22
N GLY A 238 -25.87 18.49 9.40
CA GLY A 238 -26.81 18.78 10.49
C GLY A 238 -27.90 19.79 10.09
N LYS A 239 -27.62 20.66 9.12
CA LYS A 239 -28.63 21.57 8.53
C LYS A 239 -29.79 20.85 7.85
N ARG A 240 -29.63 19.58 7.49
CA ARG A 240 -30.65 18.73 6.84
C ARG A 240 -31.64 18.13 7.84
N TRP A 241 -31.29 18.08 9.13
CA TRP A 241 -32.14 17.61 10.22
C TRP A 241 -33.18 18.67 10.63
N ARG A 242 -34.08 19.05 9.72
CA ARG A 242 -35.08 20.10 9.97
C ARG A 242 -36.06 19.68 11.07
N GLY A 243 -36.25 20.55 12.06
CA GLY A 243 -37.14 20.29 13.20
C GLY A 243 -36.52 19.43 14.31
N TRP A 244 -35.26 19.04 14.17
CA TRP A 244 -34.52 18.30 15.19
C TRP A 244 -33.53 19.19 15.93
N LYS A 245 -33.28 18.88 17.20
CA LYS A 245 -32.17 19.43 17.98
C LYS A 245 -31.00 18.45 17.97
N LEU A 246 -29.99 18.75 17.17
CA LEU A 246 -28.73 18.00 17.15
C LEU A 246 -27.71 18.60 18.13
N GLU A 247 -27.04 17.74 18.90
CA GLU A 247 -26.00 18.12 19.85
C GLU A 247 -24.76 17.23 19.70
N TRP A 248 -23.57 17.86 19.66
CA TRP A 248 -22.29 17.14 19.71
C TRP A 248 -21.82 16.96 21.15
N VAL A 249 -21.34 15.76 21.52
CA VAL A 249 -20.96 15.45 22.90
C VAL A 249 -19.54 14.87 23.00
N ASN A 250 -18.62 15.56 23.69
CA ASN A 250 -17.22 15.12 23.85
C ASN A 250 -17.02 13.92 24.82
N ASN A 251 -18.02 13.59 25.64
CA ASN A 251 -18.02 12.40 26.51
C ASN A 251 -19.21 11.51 26.15
N GLY A 252 -19.36 11.29 24.85
CA GLY A 252 -20.60 10.79 24.26
C GLY A 252 -20.98 9.39 24.70
N TYR A 253 -20.03 8.46 24.81
CA TYR A 253 -20.31 7.10 25.31
C TYR A 253 -20.95 7.13 26.71
N ALA A 254 -20.30 7.77 27.69
CA ALA A 254 -20.84 7.87 29.05
C ALA A 254 -22.17 8.63 29.10
N LYS A 255 -22.34 9.67 28.27
CA LYS A 255 -23.60 10.42 28.17
C LYS A 255 -24.71 9.56 27.57
N GLN A 256 -24.42 8.78 26.53
CA GLN A 256 -25.37 7.87 25.88
C GLN A 256 -25.81 6.79 26.85
N CYS A 257 -24.89 6.16 27.59
CA CYS A 257 -25.23 5.23 28.68
C CYS A 257 -26.15 5.86 29.72
N ALA A 258 -25.81 7.07 30.20
CA ALA A 258 -26.62 7.78 31.19
C ALA A 258 -28.04 8.11 30.69
N LEU A 259 -28.19 8.48 29.41
CA LEU A 259 -29.50 8.75 28.80
C LEU A 259 -30.32 7.48 28.58
N CYS A 260 -29.69 6.34 28.37
CA CYS A 260 -30.36 5.05 28.21
C CYS A 260 -30.76 4.41 29.55
N GLY A 261 -30.30 4.95 30.69
CA GLY A 261 -30.54 4.34 32.00
C GLY A 261 -29.85 2.99 32.19
N THR A 262 -28.90 2.66 31.32
CA THR A 262 -28.19 1.38 31.31
C THR A 262 -26.79 1.53 31.87
N LYS A 263 -26.32 0.48 32.57
CA LYS A 263 -24.94 0.39 33.03
C LYS A 263 -24.07 -0.12 31.88
N GLY A 264 -23.71 0.79 30.96
CA GLY A 264 -22.58 0.51 30.05
C GLY A 264 -21.28 0.34 30.84
N GLN A 265 -20.23 -0.10 30.16
CA GLN A 265 -18.88 -0.26 30.72
C GLN A 265 -17.98 0.84 30.16
N PRO A 266 -17.90 2.02 30.81
CA PRO A 266 -16.97 3.07 30.40
C PRO A 266 -15.54 2.60 30.67
N MET A 267 -14.64 2.91 29.75
CA MET A 267 -13.23 2.58 29.85
C MET A 267 -12.57 3.44 30.93
N SER A 268 -11.87 2.78 31.84
CA SER A 268 -11.05 3.42 32.86
C SER A 268 -9.79 4.07 32.26
N ASP A 269 -9.15 4.98 32.99
CA ASP A 269 -7.88 5.56 32.55
C ASP A 269 -6.78 4.49 32.44
N VAL A 270 -6.82 3.45 33.29
CA VAL A 270 -5.90 2.31 33.28
C VAL A 270 -6.04 1.49 31.98
N GLU A 271 -7.25 1.10 31.61
CA GLU A 271 -7.50 0.32 30.38
C GLU A 271 -7.11 1.11 29.12
N ALA A 272 -7.42 2.41 29.08
CA ALA A 272 -7.04 3.27 27.97
C ALA A 272 -5.52 3.42 27.85
N LEU A 273 -4.81 3.57 28.97
CA LEU A 273 -3.34 3.63 29.00
C LEU A 273 -2.70 2.31 28.60
N ALA A 274 -3.28 1.17 28.97
CA ALA A 274 -2.79 -0.13 28.59
C ALA A 274 -2.77 -0.36 27.07
N LYS A 275 -3.59 0.37 26.31
CA LYS A 275 -3.58 0.37 24.84
C LYS A 275 -2.60 1.38 24.22
N ILE A 276 -2.08 2.34 24.99
CA ILE A 276 -1.15 3.38 24.49
C ILE A 276 0.31 3.05 24.86
N LEU A 277 0.54 2.67 26.11
CA LEU A 277 1.87 2.62 26.70
C LEU A 277 2.78 1.50 26.16
N PRO A 278 2.31 0.30 25.76
CA PRO A 278 3.18 -0.72 25.18
C PRO A 278 3.99 -0.20 23.99
N LEU A 279 3.31 0.49 23.06
CA LEU A 279 3.99 1.14 21.93
C LEU A 279 4.93 2.26 22.39
N ALA A 280 4.50 3.10 23.32
CA ALA A 280 5.33 4.16 23.88
C ALA A 280 6.55 3.62 24.63
N LEU A 281 6.55 2.38 25.12
CA LEU A 281 7.70 1.78 25.81
C LEU A 281 8.63 1.01 24.88
N SER A 282 8.16 0.66 23.67
CA SER A 282 8.97 -0.06 22.69
C SER A 282 10.08 0.81 22.09
N THR A 283 11.32 0.36 22.26
CA THR A 283 12.52 0.91 21.58
C THR A 283 12.80 0.20 20.27
N GLU A 284 12.02 -0.82 19.92
CA GLU A 284 12.25 -1.60 18.71
C GLU A 284 11.86 -0.75 17.50
N GLN A 285 12.80 -0.54 16.59
CA GLN A 285 12.45 0.01 15.29
C GLN A 285 11.53 -0.98 14.58
N PHE A 286 10.70 -0.43 13.70
CA PHE A 286 9.96 -1.25 12.76
C PHE A 286 10.97 -2.01 11.90
N SER A 287 11.24 -3.26 12.25
CA SER A 287 12.15 -4.11 11.48
C SER A 287 11.32 -4.97 10.54
N LEU A 288 11.64 -4.93 9.25
CA LEU A 288 10.97 -5.83 8.30
C LEU A 288 11.22 -7.31 8.67
N ALA A 289 12.24 -7.59 9.48
CA ALA A 289 12.48 -8.91 10.06
C ALA A 289 11.41 -9.31 11.09
N ALA A 290 10.99 -8.41 11.98
CA ALA A 290 9.89 -8.64 12.94
C ALA A 290 8.56 -8.80 12.20
N VAL A 291 8.31 -7.93 11.22
CA VAL A 291 7.18 -7.99 10.27
C VAL A 291 7.11 -9.36 9.60
N MET A 292 8.21 -9.82 9.00
CA MET A 292 8.24 -11.15 8.39
C MET A 292 8.22 -12.29 9.41
N GLY A 293 8.62 -12.05 10.65
CA GLY A 293 8.45 -13.01 11.74
C GLY A 293 6.98 -13.22 12.09
N ALA A 294 6.22 -12.12 12.21
CA ALA A 294 4.78 -12.12 12.47
C ALA A 294 3.99 -12.68 11.27
N ALA A 295 4.20 -12.13 10.07
CA ALA A 295 3.61 -12.66 8.83
C ALA A 295 4.03 -14.11 8.56
N GLY A 296 5.26 -14.48 8.92
CA GLY A 296 5.80 -15.83 8.79
C GLY A 296 5.05 -16.85 9.64
N LYS A 297 4.47 -16.47 10.79
CA LYS A 297 3.61 -17.36 11.58
C LYS A 297 2.30 -17.66 10.83
N GLY A 298 1.66 -16.65 10.26
CA GLY A 298 0.46 -16.80 9.41
C GLY A 298 0.74 -17.65 8.16
N LEU A 299 1.81 -17.32 7.41
CA LEU A 299 2.27 -18.08 6.25
C LEU A 299 2.65 -19.53 6.61
N MET A 300 3.27 -19.77 7.77
CA MET A 300 3.54 -21.12 8.26
C MET A 300 2.24 -21.87 8.55
N LYS A 301 1.27 -21.25 9.23
CA LYS A 301 -0.03 -21.86 9.55
C LYS A 301 -0.80 -22.22 8.26
N TRP A 302 -0.89 -21.29 7.31
CA TRP A 302 -1.51 -21.52 6.01
C TRP A 302 -0.77 -22.58 5.19
N GLY A 303 0.56 -22.52 5.18
CA GLY A 303 1.41 -23.53 4.56
C GLY A 303 1.23 -24.92 5.17
N TRP A 304 1.03 -25.02 6.49
CA TRP A 304 0.66 -26.26 7.17
C TRP A 304 -0.73 -26.76 6.76
N ARG A 305 -1.74 -25.88 6.68
CA ARG A 305 -3.08 -26.25 6.18
C ARG A 305 -3.00 -26.86 4.76
N ILE A 306 -2.25 -26.22 3.85
CA ILE A 306 -2.01 -26.76 2.50
C ILE A 306 -1.27 -28.09 2.53
N CYS A 307 -0.23 -28.23 3.36
CA CYS A 307 0.48 -29.49 3.51
C CYS A 307 -0.46 -30.62 3.97
N PHE A 308 -1.36 -30.34 4.93
CA PHE A 308 -2.34 -31.31 5.39
C PHE A 308 -3.33 -31.69 4.28
N VAL A 309 -3.85 -30.72 3.53
CA VAL A 309 -4.73 -30.98 2.38
C VAL A 309 -4.01 -31.82 1.31
N LEU A 310 -2.77 -31.48 0.98
CA LEU A 310 -1.97 -32.24 0.01
C LEU A 310 -1.67 -33.65 0.49
N ILE A 311 -1.35 -33.84 1.78
CA ILE A 311 -1.16 -35.17 2.37
C ILE A 311 -2.47 -35.96 2.28
N ALA A 312 -3.61 -35.38 2.65
CA ALA A 312 -4.91 -36.04 2.60
C ALA A 312 -5.27 -36.47 1.16
N LEU A 313 -5.16 -35.55 0.18
CA LEU A 313 -5.45 -35.82 -1.22
C LEU A 313 -4.49 -36.87 -1.82
N SER A 314 -3.19 -36.78 -1.52
CA SER A 314 -2.20 -37.73 -2.03
C SER A 314 -2.33 -39.12 -1.40
N SER A 315 -2.92 -39.20 -0.21
CA SER A 315 -3.08 -40.45 0.54
C SER A 315 -4.37 -41.19 0.23
N LEU A 316 -5.37 -40.50 -0.34
CA LEU A 316 -6.67 -41.06 -0.69
C LEU A 316 -6.57 -42.27 -1.67
N PRO A 317 -5.75 -42.20 -2.74
CA PRO A 317 -5.50 -43.36 -3.61
C PRO A 317 -4.80 -44.51 -2.90
N LEU A 318 -3.87 -44.22 -1.97
CA LEU A 318 -3.16 -45.24 -1.21
C LEU A 318 -4.11 -45.99 -0.27
N LEU A 319 -5.01 -45.27 0.41
CA LEU A 319 -6.04 -45.86 1.26
C LEU A 319 -7.01 -46.73 0.45
N ALA A 320 -7.47 -46.25 -0.71
CA ALA A 320 -8.31 -47.02 -1.61
C ALA A 320 -7.61 -48.33 -2.05
N PHE A 321 -6.33 -48.25 -2.43
CA PHE A 321 -5.53 -49.43 -2.75
C PHE A 321 -5.44 -50.42 -1.57
N GLY A 322 -5.27 -49.92 -0.33
CA GLY A 322 -5.26 -50.74 0.87
C GLY A 322 -6.56 -51.52 1.10
N VAL A 323 -7.70 -50.86 0.87
CA VAL A 323 -9.03 -51.49 0.95
C VAL A 323 -9.17 -52.62 -0.08
N PHE A 324 -8.74 -52.39 -1.32
CA PHE A 324 -8.93 -53.39 -2.39
C PHE A 324 -7.90 -54.52 -2.39
N SER A 325 -6.65 -54.25 -1.98
CA SER A 325 -5.56 -55.23 -2.02
C SER A 325 -5.37 -56.01 -0.71
N GLY A 326 -5.87 -55.49 0.42
CA GLY A 326 -5.59 -56.01 1.76
C GLY A 326 -4.16 -55.72 2.27
N ALA A 327 -3.33 -55.04 1.48
CA ALA A 327 -1.91 -54.80 1.78
C ALA A 327 -1.67 -53.57 2.68
N TRP A 328 -2.32 -53.51 3.84
CA TRP A 328 -2.29 -52.34 4.73
C TRP A 328 -0.90 -51.93 5.22
N LEU A 329 0.02 -52.88 5.40
CA LEU A 329 1.39 -52.57 5.80
C LEU A 329 2.13 -51.76 4.72
N ALA A 330 1.95 -52.13 3.45
CA ALA A 330 2.55 -51.41 2.32
C ALA A 330 1.96 -50.00 2.18
N VAL A 331 0.64 -49.86 2.39
CA VAL A 331 -0.07 -48.58 2.39
C VAL A 331 0.46 -47.65 3.49
N LEU A 332 0.70 -48.18 4.70
CA LEU A 332 1.25 -47.40 5.81
C LEU A 332 2.66 -46.88 5.49
N TYR A 333 3.54 -47.71 4.91
CA TYR A 333 4.87 -47.26 4.50
C TYR A 333 4.81 -46.20 3.39
N ALA A 334 3.94 -46.37 2.39
CA ALA A 334 3.75 -45.41 1.31
C ALA A 334 3.19 -44.08 1.83
N PHE A 335 2.24 -44.12 2.77
CA PHE A 335 1.68 -42.93 3.42
C PHE A 335 2.76 -42.15 4.20
N ALA A 336 3.57 -42.85 5.01
CA ALA A 336 4.65 -42.23 5.78
C ALA A 336 5.70 -41.59 4.86
N ALA A 337 6.10 -42.29 3.78
CA ALA A 337 7.04 -41.77 2.79
C ALA A 337 6.50 -40.53 2.07
N THR A 338 5.24 -40.58 1.63
CA THR A 338 4.59 -39.45 0.94
C THR A 338 4.48 -38.23 1.86
N SER A 339 4.08 -38.45 3.11
CA SER A 339 4.01 -37.38 4.13
C SER A 339 5.37 -36.76 4.39
N ALA A 340 6.43 -37.58 4.51
CA ALA A 340 7.79 -37.08 4.72
C ALA A 340 8.29 -36.25 3.52
N VAL A 341 7.97 -36.64 2.28
CA VAL A 341 8.33 -35.88 1.08
C VAL A 341 7.61 -34.54 1.02
N ILE A 342 6.29 -34.52 1.29
CA ILE A 342 5.50 -33.28 1.26
C ILE A 342 5.99 -32.30 2.34
N ILE A 343 6.17 -32.78 3.57
CA ILE A 343 6.69 -31.96 4.68
C ILE A 343 8.12 -31.47 4.36
N GLY A 344 8.97 -32.33 3.81
CA GLY A 344 10.34 -31.96 3.41
C GLY A 344 10.37 -30.87 2.34
N LEU A 345 9.51 -30.99 1.31
CA LEU A 345 9.39 -29.99 0.23
C LEU A 345 8.89 -28.65 0.77
N PHE A 346 7.89 -28.67 1.65
CA PHE A 346 7.38 -27.47 2.30
C PHE A 346 8.46 -26.75 3.13
N LEU A 347 9.16 -27.48 4.01
CA LEU A 347 10.24 -26.92 4.82
C LEU A 347 11.38 -26.37 3.93
N PHE A 348 11.65 -27.00 2.79
CA PHE A 348 12.61 -26.51 1.81
C PHE A 348 12.18 -25.19 1.17
N ILE A 349 10.91 -25.08 0.74
CA ILE A 349 10.34 -23.85 0.16
C ILE A 349 10.39 -22.72 1.19
N VAL A 350 9.90 -22.95 2.42
CA VAL A 350 9.91 -21.96 3.50
C VAL A 350 11.35 -21.49 3.78
N ARG A 351 12.31 -22.41 3.85
CA ARG A 351 13.73 -22.08 4.06
C ARG A 351 14.31 -21.27 2.90
N ARG A 352 13.92 -21.58 1.65
CA ARG A 352 14.38 -20.87 0.45
C ARG A 352 13.82 -19.45 0.40
N VAL A 353 12.52 -19.28 0.63
CA VAL A 353 11.85 -17.97 0.71
C VAL A 353 12.47 -17.12 1.81
N ARG A 354 12.63 -17.67 3.02
CA ARG A 354 13.29 -16.96 4.14
C ARG A 354 14.72 -16.53 3.79
N ARG A 355 15.52 -17.40 3.18
CA ARG A 355 16.89 -17.06 2.73
C ARG A 355 16.94 -16.03 1.60
N SER A 356 15.93 -15.99 0.74
CA SER A 356 15.85 -15.01 -0.35
C SER A 356 15.51 -13.64 0.21
N LEU A 357 14.49 -13.57 1.06
CA LEU A 357 14.05 -12.34 1.72
C LEU A 357 15.13 -11.78 2.65
N SER A 358 15.76 -12.62 3.49
CA SER A 358 16.87 -12.16 4.34
C SER A 358 18.05 -11.60 3.54
N ARG A 359 18.35 -12.15 2.35
CA ARG A 359 19.44 -11.62 1.50
C ARG A 359 19.08 -10.29 0.86
N ASN A 360 17.84 -10.11 0.40
CA ASN A 360 17.39 -8.85 -0.18
C ASN A 360 17.34 -7.75 0.89
N LEU A 361 16.93 -8.10 2.11
CA LEU A 361 16.90 -7.17 3.24
C LEU A 361 18.27 -6.80 3.79
N LEU A 362 19.17 -7.78 3.92
CA LEU A 362 20.55 -7.50 4.32
C LEU A 362 21.23 -6.57 3.30
N ARG A 363 20.95 -6.72 2.00
CA ARG A 363 21.47 -5.81 0.98
C ARG A 363 20.92 -4.38 1.08
N GLN A 364 19.68 -4.20 1.56
CA GLN A 364 19.14 -2.87 1.86
C GLN A 364 19.69 -2.29 3.16
N SER A 365 19.94 -3.12 4.18
CA SER A 365 20.35 -2.66 5.52
C SER A 365 21.86 -2.43 5.69
N THR A 366 22.73 -2.98 4.83
CA THR A 366 24.19 -2.91 5.04
C THR A 366 24.84 -1.53 4.88
N GLY A 367 24.09 -0.47 4.59
CA GLY A 367 24.60 0.90 4.46
C GLY A 367 24.07 1.92 5.47
N ASP A 368 22.93 1.65 6.12
CA ASP A 368 22.22 2.66 6.91
C ASP A 368 22.52 2.47 8.40
N ALA A 369 23.06 3.53 9.03
CA ALA A 369 23.18 3.58 10.48
C ALA A 369 21.80 3.34 11.09
N GLU A 370 21.72 2.45 12.08
CA GLU A 370 20.48 2.07 12.77
C GLU A 370 19.79 3.34 13.32
N ILE A 371 18.66 3.74 12.72
CA ILE A 371 18.00 5.04 13.01
C ILE A 371 17.33 5.00 14.37
N ALA A 372 18.01 5.46 15.42
CA ALA A 372 17.52 5.40 16.79
C ALA A 372 16.11 6.03 16.91
N CYS A 373 15.16 5.35 17.55
CA CYS A 373 13.82 5.90 17.82
C CYS A 373 13.90 7.18 18.68
N ALA A 374 12.86 8.01 18.70
CA ALA A 374 12.83 9.17 19.57
C ALA A 374 12.83 8.76 21.06
N GLY A 375 13.40 9.62 21.90
CA GLY A 375 13.49 9.41 23.33
C GLY A 375 14.66 8.52 23.78
N PRO A 376 14.69 8.15 25.08
CA PRO A 376 15.75 7.31 25.61
C PRO A 376 15.71 5.90 25.01
N GLN A 377 16.88 5.42 24.58
CA GLN A 377 17.06 4.03 24.13
C GLN A 377 17.16 3.04 25.29
N ASP A 378 17.54 3.52 26.47
CA ASP A 378 17.55 2.69 27.68
C ASP A 378 16.12 2.48 28.21
N LYS A 379 15.73 1.21 28.37
CA LYS A 379 14.36 0.84 28.80
C LYS A 379 14.00 1.43 30.16
N GLN A 380 14.94 1.52 31.11
CA GLN A 380 14.66 2.04 32.44
C GLN A 380 14.48 3.57 32.44
N GLN A 381 15.31 4.29 31.69
CA GLN A 381 15.13 5.73 31.47
C GLN A 381 13.80 6.03 30.77
N ARG A 382 13.43 5.22 29.78
CA ARG A 382 12.16 5.34 29.05
C ARG A 382 10.96 5.21 29.99
N ARG A 383 10.95 4.18 30.84
CA ARG A 383 9.92 3.97 31.88
C ARG A 383 9.85 5.14 32.86
N THR A 384 11.00 5.61 33.34
CA THR A 384 11.08 6.74 34.28
C THR A 384 10.48 8.02 33.67
N ARG A 385 10.75 8.30 32.39
CA ARG A 385 10.17 9.45 31.68
C ARG A 385 8.66 9.30 31.46
N ILE A 386 8.19 8.10 31.11
CA ILE A 386 6.75 7.82 30.99
C ILE A 386 6.04 8.02 32.33
N ASP A 387 6.58 7.52 33.44
CA ASP A 387 6.01 7.76 34.78
C ASP A 387 5.95 9.27 35.12
N GLY A 388 7.00 10.02 34.76
CA GLY A 388 7.00 11.48 34.89
C GLY A 388 5.89 12.14 34.06
N LEU A 389 5.66 11.67 32.84
CA LEU A 389 4.62 12.17 31.95
C LEU A 389 3.21 11.84 32.47
N LEU A 390 3.00 10.62 32.97
CA LEU A 390 1.76 10.18 33.59
C LEU A 390 1.44 11.02 34.83
N ALA A 391 2.43 11.26 35.69
CA ALA A 391 2.30 12.11 36.87
C ALA A 391 1.93 13.56 36.50
N ALA A 392 2.59 14.14 35.48
CA ALA A 392 2.26 15.48 34.99
C ALA A 392 0.81 15.61 34.50
N CYS A 393 0.27 14.51 33.95
CA CYS A 393 -1.12 14.43 33.49
C CYS A 393 -2.13 14.07 34.60
N ARG A 394 -1.68 13.74 35.82
CA ARG A 394 -2.52 13.13 36.89
C ARG A 394 -3.20 11.84 36.41
N LEU A 395 -2.43 10.99 35.76
CA LEU A 395 -2.85 9.67 35.28
C LEU A 395 -2.25 8.57 36.20
N PRO A 396 -2.85 7.36 36.19
CA PRO A 396 -2.26 6.19 36.85
C PRO A 396 -0.80 5.97 36.45
N GLY A 397 0.05 5.62 37.42
CA GLY A 397 1.46 5.33 37.17
C GLY A 397 1.65 4.00 36.44
N LEU A 398 2.82 3.79 35.85
CA LEU A 398 3.09 2.61 35.01
C LEU A 398 2.89 1.29 35.78
N ALA A 399 3.28 1.24 37.06
CA ALA A 399 3.10 0.05 37.91
C ALA A 399 1.63 -0.36 38.10
N GLU A 400 0.67 0.56 37.96
CA GLU A 400 -0.77 0.27 38.01
C GLU A 400 -1.30 -0.18 36.65
N VAL A 401 -0.71 0.31 35.55
CA VAL A 401 -1.18 0.04 34.18
C VAL A 401 -0.63 -1.27 33.62
N GLU A 402 0.62 -1.60 33.89
CA GLU A 402 1.28 -2.78 33.31
C GLU A 402 0.57 -4.13 33.51
N PRO A 403 -0.07 -4.41 34.65
CA PRO A 403 -0.85 -5.63 34.81
C PRO A 403 -2.02 -5.76 33.82
N HIS A 404 -2.39 -4.67 33.15
CA HIS A 404 -3.43 -4.62 32.13
C HIS A 404 -2.89 -4.61 30.70
N PHE A 405 -1.56 -4.67 30.51
CA PHE A 405 -1.01 -4.84 29.17
C PHE A 405 -1.48 -6.16 28.61
N ASP A 406 -2.04 -6.07 27.42
CA ASP A 406 -2.43 -7.22 26.64
C ASP A 406 -1.16 -7.93 26.17
N GLU A 407 -1.05 -9.25 26.33
CA GLU A 407 0.09 -10.01 25.77
C GLU A 407 0.19 -9.81 24.25
N SER A 408 -0.95 -9.53 23.59
CA SER A 408 -0.99 -9.16 22.18
C SER A 408 -0.54 -7.73 21.91
N ALA A 409 -0.60 -6.79 22.86
CA ALA A 409 -0.21 -5.40 22.63
C ALA A 409 1.32 -5.23 22.49
N GLU A 410 2.12 -6.08 23.16
CA GLU A 410 3.56 -6.14 22.89
C GLU A 410 3.84 -6.68 21.47
N ALA A 411 3.05 -7.67 21.03
CA ALA A 411 3.11 -8.16 19.66
C ALA A 411 2.66 -7.09 18.65
N GLU A 412 1.60 -6.33 18.95
CA GLU A 412 1.06 -5.23 18.14
C GLU A 412 2.07 -4.09 17.99
N ALA A 413 2.78 -3.74 19.07
CA ALA A 413 3.88 -2.77 19.01
C ALA A 413 5.04 -3.23 18.10
N ALA A 414 5.12 -4.53 17.80
CA ALA A 414 6.06 -5.14 16.86
C ALA A 414 5.39 -5.55 15.52
N GLU A 415 4.08 -5.35 15.37
CA GLU A 415 3.29 -5.86 14.25
C GLU A 415 3.28 -4.89 13.06
N ILE A 416 2.98 -5.47 11.90
CA ILE A 416 2.94 -4.85 10.59
C ILE A 416 1.81 -3.80 10.52
N PRO A 417 2.03 -2.59 9.98
CA PRO A 417 0.96 -1.64 9.71
C PRO A 417 -0.16 -2.30 8.91
N ARG A 418 -1.41 -1.93 9.21
CA ARG A 418 -2.59 -2.59 8.63
C ARG A 418 -2.61 -2.51 7.11
N SER A 419 -2.16 -1.40 6.53
CA SER A 419 -2.03 -1.22 5.07
C SER A 419 -1.13 -2.30 4.46
N VAL A 420 0.02 -2.53 5.08
CA VAL A 420 1.01 -3.53 4.65
C VAL A 420 0.47 -4.95 4.85
N ARG A 421 -0.34 -5.21 5.89
CA ARG A 421 -0.98 -6.52 6.11
C ARG A 421 -2.07 -6.81 5.07
N ARG A 422 -2.94 -5.84 4.76
CA ARG A 422 -3.97 -5.97 3.71
C ARG A 422 -3.35 -6.23 2.34
N GLU A 423 -2.27 -5.52 2.02
CA GLU A 423 -1.58 -5.73 0.75
C GLU A 423 -0.79 -7.05 0.73
N LEU A 424 -0.15 -7.45 1.83
CA LEU A 424 0.45 -8.79 1.91
C LEU A 424 -0.61 -9.88 1.73
N ALA A 425 -1.81 -9.72 2.29
CA ALA A 425 -2.92 -10.63 2.06
C ALA A 425 -3.36 -10.62 0.58
N ARG A 426 -3.42 -9.46 -0.07
CA ARG A 426 -3.69 -9.31 -1.52
C ARG A 426 -2.62 -10.02 -2.38
N LEU A 427 -1.34 -9.86 -2.03
CA LEU A 427 -0.19 -10.44 -2.75
C LEU A 427 0.01 -11.94 -2.49
N THR A 428 -0.46 -12.45 -1.35
CA THR A 428 -0.29 -13.86 -0.93
C THR A 428 -1.54 -14.71 -1.09
N ALA A 429 -2.70 -14.10 -1.40
CA ALA A 429 -3.88 -14.83 -1.80
C ALA A 429 -3.52 -15.75 -2.99
N PRO A 430 -3.80 -17.06 -2.90
CA PRO A 430 -3.52 -17.96 -4.01
C PRO A 430 -4.24 -17.42 -5.24
N SER A 431 -3.50 -17.30 -6.35
CA SER A 431 -4.03 -16.96 -7.68
C SER A 431 -4.94 -18.09 -8.18
N GLY A 432 -6.06 -18.29 -7.49
CA GLY A 432 -7.18 -19.06 -7.97
C GLY A 432 -7.77 -18.28 -9.12
N PHE A 433 -7.83 -18.94 -10.27
CA PHE A 433 -8.44 -18.48 -11.52
C PHE A 433 -9.76 -17.73 -11.29
N TYR A 434 -9.66 -16.43 -11.12
CA TYR A 434 -10.69 -15.47 -11.47
C TYR A 434 -10.11 -14.65 -12.61
N SER A 435 -10.40 -15.10 -13.84
CA SER A 435 -10.63 -14.14 -14.93
C SER A 435 -11.90 -13.39 -14.57
N GLU A 436 -11.84 -12.51 -13.57
CA GLU A 436 -12.83 -11.46 -13.48
C GLU A 436 -12.60 -10.58 -14.70
N LYS A 437 -13.55 -10.63 -15.64
CA LYS A 437 -13.78 -9.48 -16.51
C LYS A 437 -13.75 -8.22 -15.63
N PRO A 438 -13.20 -7.10 -16.11
CA PRO A 438 -13.29 -5.83 -15.39
C PRO A 438 -14.74 -5.65 -14.92
N LYS A 439 -14.93 -5.57 -13.60
CA LYS A 439 -16.29 -5.51 -13.02
C LYS A 439 -16.97 -4.18 -13.28
N ASN A 440 -16.24 -3.19 -13.82
CA ASN A 440 -16.77 -1.93 -14.31
C ASN A 440 -16.10 -1.53 -15.65
N ASP A 441 -16.87 -0.89 -16.53
CA ASP A 441 -16.42 -0.23 -17.78
C ASP A 441 -15.48 0.98 -17.55
N SER A 442 -14.90 1.14 -16.35
CA SER A 442 -14.20 2.36 -15.91
C SER A 442 -12.72 2.20 -15.59
N ASP A 443 -12.14 1.00 -15.65
CA ASP A 443 -10.68 0.87 -15.59
C ASP A 443 -10.10 1.41 -16.91
N PRO A 444 -9.24 2.46 -16.90
CA PRO A 444 -8.63 2.93 -18.14
C PRO A 444 -7.52 1.95 -18.57
N PRO A 445 -7.67 1.21 -19.68
CA PRO A 445 -6.57 0.46 -20.23
C PRO A 445 -5.44 1.41 -20.68
N LEU A 446 -4.20 0.93 -20.60
CA LEU A 446 -3.03 1.60 -21.20
C LEU A 446 -3.33 1.93 -22.68
N TYR A 447 -3.21 3.21 -23.02
CA TYR A 447 -3.59 3.72 -24.34
C TYR A 447 -2.66 3.19 -25.44
N ALA A 448 -3.22 2.70 -26.54
CA ALA A 448 -2.47 2.28 -27.72
C ALA A 448 -2.27 3.45 -28.69
N PHE A 449 -1.06 3.51 -29.24
CA PHE A 449 -0.54 4.55 -30.13
C PHE A 449 -1.17 4.46 -31.54
N ALA A 450 -1.17 5.56 -32.30
CA ALA A 450 -1.41 5.46 -33.74
C ALA A 450 -0.32 4.61 -34.41
N ASP A 451 -0.79 3.71 -35.27
CA ASP A 451 -0.04 2.86 -36.21
C ASP A 451 1.46 2.73 -35.90
N TRP A 452 1.80 1.81 -34.99
CA TRP A 452 3.15 1.51 -34.47
C TRP A 452 4.23 1.27 -35.56
N LEU A 453 3.82 1.16 -36.83
CA LEU A 453 4.66 0.87 -37.98
C LEU A 453 4.94 2.09 -38.85
N GLU A 454 4.33 3.24 -38.58
CA GLU A 454 4.78 4.48 -39.20
C GLU A 454 6.00 5.01 -38.46
N TYR A 455 7.17 4.86 -39.07
CA TYR A 455 8.41 5.43 -38.58
C TYR A 455 9.16 6.14 -39.71
N GLU A 456 10.00 7.08 -39.33
CA GLU A 456 10.95 7.76 -40.23
C GLU A 456 12.33 7.17 -40.00
N GLU A 457 13.05 6.81 -41.08
CA GLU A 457 14.48 6.49 -40.96
C GLU A 457 15.26 7.78 -40.71
N VAL A 458 16.08 7.76 -39.66
CA VAL A 458 16.79 8.94 -39.17
C VAL A 458 18.29 8.74 -39.33
N GLN A 459 19.01 9.78 -39.76
CA GLN A 459 20.47 9.70 -39.80
C GLN A 459 21.03 9.87 -38.38
N PRO A 460 22.15 9.21 -38.01
CA PRO A 460 22.74 9.36 -36.68
C PRO A 460 23.05 10.81 -36.28
N ALA A 461 23.26 11.71 -37.26
CA ALA A 461 23.51 13.13 -37.02
C ALA A 461 22.25 13.91 -36.55
N ASP A 462 21.07 13.35 -36.75
CA ASP A 462 19.79 13.96 -36.37
C ASP A 462 19.33 13.51 -34.96
N LEU A 463 20.11 12.64 -34.29
CA LEU A 463 19.83 12.24 -32.93
C LEU A 463 20.05 13.39 -31.95
N PRO A 464 19.18 13.56 -30.93
CA PRO A 464 19.48 14.41 -29.80
C PRO A 464 20.82 14.03 -29.16
N SER A 465 21.56 15.04 -28.68
CA SER A 465 22.83 14.81 -27.97
C SER A 465 22.63 13.94 -26.74
N SER A 466 21.54 14.13 -25.98
CA SER A 466 21.22 13.30 -24.82
C SER A 466 20.97 11.84 -25.17
N ALA A 467 20.27 11.55 -26.27
CA ALA A 467 20.10 10.19 -26.78
C ALA A 467 21.46 9.57 -27.17
N THR A 468 22.30 10.34 -27.87
CA THR A 468 23.63 9.89 -28.29
C THR A 468 24.54 9.61 -27.10
N ASP A 469 24.52 10.46 -26.07
CA ASP A 469 25.32 10.31 -24.86
C ASP A 469 24.83 9.13 -24.01
N ALA A 470 23.52 8.95 -23.86
CA ALA A 470 22.93 7.81 -23.15
C ALA A 470 23.25 6.47 -23.84
N TRP A 471 23.21 6.43 -25.17
CA TRP A 471 23.46 5.22 -25.93
C TRP A 471 24.93 4.86 -26.10
N ARG A 472 25.85 5.82 -26.07
CA ARG A 472 27.29 5.58 -26.31
C ARG A 472 27.87 4.40 -25.50
N PRO A 473 27.72 4.32 -24.16
CA PRO A 473 28.28 3.20 -23.40
C PRO A 473 27.59 1.86 -23.67
N LEU A 474 26.33 1.88 -24.08
CA LEU A 474 25.55 0.67 -24.39
C LEU A 474 25.92 0.15 -25.79
N LEU A 475 26.08 1.05 -26.76
CA LEU A 475 26.50 0.71 -28.12
C LEU A 475 27.90 0.12 -28.15
N GLN A 476 28.83 0.69 -27.38
CA GLN A 476 30.17 0.12 -27.28
C GLN A 476 30.11 -1.34 -26.77
N GLN A 477 29.34 -1.61 -25.72
CA GLN A 477 29.17 -2.97 -25.20
C GLN A 477 28.50 -3.91 -26.21
N LEU A 478 27.47 -3.45 -26.93
CA LEU A 478 26.81 -4.26 -27.96
C LEU A 478 27.75 -4.56 -29.14
N GLU A 479 28.55 -3.59 -29.58
CA GLU A 479 29.56 -3.77 -30.63
C GLU A 479 30.66 -4.76 -30.18
N GLU A 480 31.12 -4.68 -28.93
CA GLU A 480 32.04 -5.65 -28.33
C GLU A 480 31.45 -7.07 -28.26
N LEU A 481 30.13 -7.18 -28.15
CA LEU A 481 29.38 -8.44 -28.20
C LEU A 481 29.08 -8.91 -29.63
N GLY A 482 29.53 -8.21 -30.68
CA GLY A 482 29.33 -8.64 -32.07
C GLY A 482 28.02 -8.19 -32.71
N PHE A 483 27.31 -7.22 -32.11
CA PHE A 483 26.15 -6.61 -32.74
C PHE A 483 26.55 -5.52 -33.74
N GLN A 484 25.91 -5.54 -34.90
CA GLN A 484 26.06 -4.55 -35.97
C GLN A 484 24.78 -3.73 -36.13
N ARG A 485 24.94 -2.43 -36.41
CA ARG A 485 23.81 -1.50 -36.56
C ARG A 485 23.05 -1.81 -37.84
N LEU A 486 21.73 -2.01 -37.73
CA LEU A 486 20.85 -2.25 -38.86
C LEU A 486 20.21 -0.95 -39.36
N ARG A 487 19.42 -0.33 -38.49
CA ARG A 487 18.60 0.84 -38.84
C ARG A 487 18.31 1.67 -37.60
N LEU A 488 18.26 2.99 -37.82
CA LEU A 488 17.84 3.95 -36.82
C LEU A 488 16.52 4.56 -37.26
N VAL A 489 15.51 4.48 -36.41
CA VAL A 489 14.16 4.96 -36.71
C VAL A 489 13.65 5.89 -35.63
N ARG A 490 12.78 6.81 -36.03
CA ARG A 490 11.96 7.62 -35.14
C ARG A 490 10.50 7.19 -35.33
N PRO A 491 9.93 6.43 -34.37
CA PRO A 491 8.52 6.09 -34.39
C PRO A 491 7.66 7.36 -34.41
N ARG A 492 6.57 7.36 -35.18
CA ARG A 492 5.56 8.41 -35.09
C ARG A 492 4.69 8.18 -33.87
N ASN A 493 5.10 8.75 -32.74
CA ASN A 493 4.28 8.72 -31.53
C ASN A 493 3.18 9.80 -31.59
N ILE A 494 2.03 9.50 -31.01
CA ILE A 494 1.03 10.51 -30.63
C ILE A 494 1.36 11.05 -29.23
N GLY A 495 1.26 12.37 -29.06
CA GLY A 495 1.47 13.08 -27.79
C GLY A 495 2.90 13.59 -27.57
N LEU A 496 3.25 13.88 -26.31
CA LEU A 496 4.51 14.52 -25.92
C LEU A 496 5.72 13.55 -25.85
N LYS A 497 5.53 12.29 -26.28
CA LYS A 497 6.57 11.26 -26.29
C LYS A 497 7.49 11.44 -27.48
N LEU A 498 8.75 11.79 -27.23
CA LEU A 498 9.81 11.66 -28.22
C LEU A 498 10.50 10.31 -28.03
N SER A 499 10.60 9.51 -29.10
CA SER A 499 11.39 8.28 -29.06
C SER A 499 12.24 8.08 -30.30
N TYR A 500 13.39 7.45 -30.09
CA TYR A 500 14.24 6.91 -31.14
C TYR A 500 14.53 5.46 -30.83
N ALA A 501 14.58 4.62 -31.86
CA ALA A 501 14.90 3.20 -31.73
C ALA A 501 16.00 2.83 -32.72
N LEU A 502 17.07 2.23 -32.21
CA LEU A 502 18.16 1.68 -33.00
C LEU A 502 18.08 0.16 -32.93
N THR A 503 17.88 -0.47 -34.08
CA THR A 503 17.93 -1.93 -34.22
C THR A 503 19.34 -2.35 -34.59
N LEU A 504 19.86 -3.37 -33.92
CA LEU A 504 21.13 -4.03 -34.19
C LEU A 504 20.90 -5.53 -34.35
N TYR A 505 21.71 -6.19 -35.18
CA TYR A 505 21.68 -7.64 -35.35
C TYR A 505 23.04 -8.24 -35.00
N HIS A 506 23.05 -9.47 -34.49
CA HIS A 506 24.29 -10.19 -34.20
C HIS A 506 24.78 -10.95 -35.45
N ASP A 507 26.11 -11.02 -35.66
CA ASP A 507 26.71 -11.64 -36.85
C ASP A 507 26.41 -13.13 -37.02
N ASP A 508 26.17 -13.83 -35.92
CA ASP A 508 25.74 -15.24 -35.94
C ASP A 508 24.30 -15.42 -36.46
N GLY A 509 23.55 -14.33 -36.63
CA GLY A 509 22.23 -14.36 -37.25
C GLY A 509 21.11 -14.91 -36.37
N ASP A 510 21.28 -14.94 -35.05
CA ASP A 510 20.29 -15.53 -34.14
C ASP A 510 19.65 -14.52 -33.17
N SER A 511 20.22 -13.32 -33.03
CA SER A 511 19.76 -12.33 -32.04
C SER A 511 19.70 -10.91 -32.59
N VAL A 512 18.75 -10.14 -32.05
CA VAL A 512 18.50 -8.73 -32.38
C VAL A 512 18.51 -7.94 -31.09
N ALA A 513 19.25 -6.84 -31.06
CA ALA A 513 19.14 -5.86 -29.99
C ALA A 513 18.33 -4.66 -30.47
N THR A 514 17.38 -4.20 -29.67
CA THR A 514 16.71 -2.92 -29.88
C THR A 514 17.07 -1.99 -28.74
N LEU A 515 17.66 -0.86 -29.08
CA LEU A 515 18.01 0.19 -28.15
C LEU A 515 17.02 1.33 -28.33
N THR A 516 16.19 1.59 -27.32
CA THR A 516 15.15 2.61 -27.36
C THR A 516 15.50 3.73 -26.41
N TRP A 517 15.47 4.98 -26.88
CA TRP A 517 15.55 6.17 -26.06
C TRP A 517 14.19 6.84 -26.06
N LEU A 518 13.72 7.18 -24.87
CA LEU A 518 12.42 7.79 -24.63
C LEU A 518 12.63 9.10 -23.89
N ARG A 519 11.86 10.12 -24.27
CA ARG A 519 11.71 11.37 -23.54
C ARG A 519 10.23 11.67 -23.40
N LEU A 520 9.78 11.75 -22.16
CA LEU A 520 8.37 11.84 -21.76
C LEU A 520 8.20 12.93 -20.69
N PRO A 521 7.02 13.57 -20.58
CA PRO A 521 6.66 14.29 -19.37
C PRO A 521 6.51 13.30 -18.20
N GLY A 522 7.13 13.60 -17.08
CA GLY A 522 6.89 13.01 -15.77
C GLY A 522 6.47 14.10 -14.77
N GLU A 523 6.15 13.68 -13.55
CA GLU A 523 5.62 14.56 -12.50
C GLU A 523 6.57 15.70 -12.15
N ASP A 524 7.88 15.41 -12.07
CA ASP A 524 8.93 16.39 -11.77
C ASP A 524 9.58 17.01 -13.03
N GLY A 525 8.89 16.94 -14.17
CA GLY A 525 9.39 17.46 -15.45
C GLY A 525 9.77 16.36 -16.43
N VAL A 526 10.75 16.62 -17.30
CA VAL A 526 11.06 15.70 -18.40
C VAL A 526 11.84 14.50 -17.90
N VAL A 527 11.30 13.30 -18.12
CA VAL A 527 11.96 12.02 -17.86
C VAL A 527 12.55 11.48 -19.16
N GLU A 528 13.85 11.21 -19.14
CA GLU A 528 14.55 10.51 -20.21
C GLU A 528 14.91 9.09 -19.74
N SER A 529 14.70 8.09 -20.61
CA SER A 529 14.98 6.70 -20.28
C SER A 529 15.55 5.96 -21.49
N SER A 530 16.45 5.02 -21.22
CA SER A 530 17.01 4.11 -22.24
C SER A 530 16.69 2.66 -21.88
N LEU A 531 16.08 1.96 -22.83
CA LEU A 531 15.71 0.56 -22.73
C LEU A 531 16.51 -0.25 -23.76
N ILE A 532 16.93 -1.45 -23.37
CA ILE A 532 17.51 -2.43 -24.30
C ILE A 532 16.65 -3.67 -24.31
N GLU A 533 16.35 -4.19 -25.48
CA GLU A 533 15.69 -5.48 -25.64
C GLU A 533 16.55 -6.40 -26.50
N LEU A 534 16.97 -7.53 -25.94
CA LEU A 534 17.59 -8.62 -26.68
C LEU A 534 16.48 -9.59 -27.09
N ASN A 535 16.33 -9.80 -28.38
CA ASN A 535 15.27 -10.59 -29.00
C ASN A 535 15.89 -11.75 -29.76
N THR A 536 15.36 -12.95 -29.54
CA THR A 536 15.61 -14.14 -30.37
C THR A 536 14.26 -14.70 -30.80
N TYR A 537 14.05 -14.77 -32.12
CA TYR A 537 12.79 -15.21 -32.70
C TYR A 537 12.79 -16.70 -32.92
N CYS A 538 11.77 -17.39 -32.43
CA CYS A 538 11.68 -18.85 -32.54
C CYS A 538 10.76 -19.27 -33.69
N GLU A 539 11.08 -20.37 -34.38
CA GLU A 539 10.16 -20.99 -35.35
C GLU A 539 8.85 -21.43 -34.68
N ASP A 540 8.99 -21.99 -33.48
CA ASP A 540 7.91 -22.44 -32.61
C ASP A 540 7.79 -21.44 -31.43
N ASP A 541 6.59 -20.90 -31.15
CA ASP A 541 6.38 -20.01 -30.00
C ASP A 541 6.82 -20.70 -28.67
N PRO A 542 7.32 -19.95 -27.67
CA PRO A 542 7.43 -18.49 -27.62
C PRO A 542 8.77 -17.93 -28.15
N ASP A 543 8.74 -16.68 -28.63
CA ASP A 543 9.95 -15.86 -28.81
C ASP A 543 10.61 -15.60 -27.45
N ILE A 544 11.94 -15.41 -27.45
CA ILE A 544 12.69 -15.09 -26.22
C ILE A 544 13.05 -13.60 -26.23
N VAL A 545 12.65 -12.89 -25.17
CA VAL A 545 12.97 -11.48 -24.98
C VAL A 545 13.67 -11.29 -23.64
N THR A 546 14.81 -10.62 -23.65
CA THR A 546 15.49 -10.17 -22.44
C THR A 546 15.50 -8.65 -22.41
N GLY A 547 14.72 -8.06 -21.51
CA GLY A 547 14.65 -6.62 -21.29
C GLY A 547 15.75 -6.15 -20.34
N VAL A 548 16.32 -4.97 -20.61
CA VAL A 548 17.29 -4.30 -19.75
C VAL A 548 16.77 -2.90 -19.45
N VAL A 549 16.35 -2.71 -18.20
CA VAL A 549 15.67 -1.50 -17.71
C VAL A 549 16.32 -1.01 -16.42
N GLU A 550 16.03 0.23 -16.04
CA GLU A 550 16.37 0.71 -14.70
C GLU A 550 15.53 -0.01 -13.63
N MET A 551 16.11 -0.18 -12.44
CA MET A 551 15.52 -0.94 -11.35
C MET A 551 14.11 -0.45 -10.98
N GLN A 552 13.89 0.86 -11.05
CA GLN A 552 12.59 1.50 -10.77
C GLN A 552 11.50 1.13 -11.78
N HIS A 553 11.86 0.70 -12.99
CA HIS A 553 10.93 0.35 -14.06
C HIS A 553 10.64 -1.16 -14.16
N MET A 554 11.38 -2.01 -13.44
CA MET A 554 11.20 -3.48 -13.51
C MET A 554 9.80 -3.94 -13.09
N ALA A 555 9.20 -3.29 -12.09
CA ALA A 555 7.89 -3.67 -11.58
C ALA A 555 6.79 -3.56 -12.65
N VAL A 556 6.88 -2.53 -13.50
CA VAL A 556 5.93 -2.31 -14.61
C VAL A 556 6.12 -3.35 -15.72
N SER A 557 7.38 -3.71 -16.02
CA SER A 557 7.69 -4.69 -17.06
C SER A 557 7.26 -6.13 -16.72
N ASP A 558 7.08 -6.45 -15.43
CA ASP A 558 6.62 -7.78 -14.99
C ASP A 558 5.10 -7.95 -15.07
N ILE A 559 4.36 -6.85 -15.26
CA ILE A 559 2.89 -6.85 -15.38
C ILE A 559 2.45 -7.25 -16.80
N VAL A 560 3.25 -6.93 -17.81
CA VAL A 560 2.89 -7.17 -19.22
C VAL A 560 3.22 -8.60 -19.62
N ARG A 561 2.18 -9.45 -19.72
CA ARG A 561 2.31 -10.81 -20.27
C ARG A 561 1.84 -10.85 -21.71
N ILE A 562 2.77 -11.07 -22.64
CA ILE A 562 2.47 -11.24 -24.06
C ILE A 562 2.44 -12.75 -24.36
N HIS A 563 1.30 -13.25 -24.83
CA HIS A 563 1.20 -14.66 -25.23
C HIS A 563 2.15 -14.97 -26.38
N GLY A 564 2.96 -16.02 -26.25
CA GLY A 564 3.97 -16.37 -27.26
C GLY A 564 5.28 -15.59 -27.13
N VAL A 565 5.51 -14.90 -26.01
CA VAL A 565 6.81 -14.29 -25.68
C VAL A 565 7.22 -14.66 -24.26
N GLU A 566 8.46 -15.13 -24.09
CA GLU A 566 9.08 -15.38 -22.81
C GLU A 566 9.98 -14.17 -22.45
N ILE A 567 9.55 -13.36 -21.49
CA ILE A 567 10.24 -12.13 -21.09
C ILE A 567 11.01 -12.36 -19.77
N GLU A 568 12.29 -11.97 -19.72
CA GLU A 568 13.08 -11.84 -18.48
C GLU A 568 13.70 -10.43 -18.43
N ASN A 569 13.46 -9.69 -17.36
CA ASN A 569 13.98 -8.33 -17.20
C ASN A 569 15.22 -8.30 -16.30
N HIS A 570 16.20 -7.46 -16.65
CA HIS A 570 17.40 -7.22 -15.85
C HIS A 570 17.65 -5.73 -15.64
N ASP A 571 18.35 -5.44 -14.55
CA ASP A 571 18.82 -4.10 -14.22
C ASP A 571 19.96 -3.67 -15.17
N ILE A 572 19.83 -2.48 -15.76
CA ILE A 572 20.81 -1.86 -16.67
C ILE A 572 22.21 -1.70 -16.08
N ARG A 573 22.35 -1.73 -14.75
CA ARG A 573 23.65 -1.67 -14.07
C ARG A 573 24.46 -2.97 -14.20
N ARG A 574 23.85 -4.07 -14.63
CA ARG A 574 24.58 -5.32 -14.88
C ARG A 574 25.32 -5.25 -16.21
N PRO A 575 26.54 -5.81 -16.31
CA PRO A 575 27.26 -5.88 -17.58
C PRO A 575 26.42 -6.55 -18.67
N LEU A 576 26.36 -5.94 -19.87
CA LEU A 576 25.57 -6.50 -20.98
C LEU A 576 26.08 -7.86 -21.43
N SER A 577 27.38 -8.14 -21.25
CA SER A 577 27.96 -9.47 -21.51
C SER A 577 27.29 -10.57 -20.68
N ASP A 578 27.01 -10.30 -19.41
CA ASP A 578 26.42 -11.27 -18.50
C ASP A 578 24.94 -11.47 -18.83
N ILE A 579 24.24 -10.37 -19.14
CA ILE A 579 22.84 -10.38 -19.57
C ILE A 579 22.70 -11.15 -20.91
N TYR A 580 23.59 -10.91 -21.87
CA TYR A 580 23.56 -11.58 -23.17
C TYR A 580 23.92 -13.06 -23.05
N ALA A 581 24.91 -13.42 -22.22
CA ALA A 581 25.20 -14.83 -21.92
C ALA A 581 23.96 -15.56 -21.34
N ARG A 582 23.22 -14.89 -20.45
CA ARG A 582 21.96 -15.40 -19.92
C ARG A 582 20.87 -15.50 -21.00
N HIS A 583 20.78 -14.53 -21.90
CA HIS A 583 19.86 -14.59 -23.05
C HIS A 583 20.15 -15.81 -23.93
N LEU A 584 21.42 -16.06 -24.27
CA LEU A 584 21.84 -17.22 -25.05
C LEU A 584 21.54 -18.55 -24.34
N GLU A 585 21.71 -18.62 -23.01
CA GLU A 585 21.33 -19.79 -22.21
C GLU A 585 19.84 -20.12 -22.35
N ARG A 586 18.97 -19.10 -22.38
CA ARG A 586 17.51 -19.28 -22.56
C ARG A 586 17.14 -19.71 -23.98
N CYS A 587 17.95 -19.31 -24.96
CA CYS A 587 17.78 -19.69 -26.36
C CYS A 587 18.28 -21.12 -26.64
N ALA A 588 19.14 -21.68 -25.77
CA ALA A 588 19.73 -23.00 -25.96
C ALA A 588 18.65 -24.09 -26.11
N GLY A 589 18.71 -24.82 -27.23
CA GLY A 589 17.76 -25.89 -27.56
C GLY A 589 16.44 -25.43 -28.18
N ARG A 590 16.25 -24.12 -28.42
CA ARG A 590 15.14 -23.59 -29.21
C ARG A 590 15.48 -23.68 -30.71
N LYS A 591 14.45 -23.78 -31.56
CA LYS A 591 14.60 -23.62 -33.01
C LYS A 591 14.50 -22.13 -33.33
N VAL A 592 15.64 -21.50 -33.55
CA VAL A 592 15.72 -20.07 -33.83
C VAL A 592 15.49 -19.82 -35.33
N CYS A 593 14.72 -18.79 -35.66
CA CYS A 593 14.59 -18.29 -37.03
C CYS A 593 15.92 -17.61 -37.39
N PRO A 594 16.65 -18.08 -38.42
CA PRO A 594 17.87 -17.41 -38.85
C PRO A 594 17.52 -16.01 -39.37
N VAL A 595 18.28 -15.02 -38.93
CA VAL A 595 18.16 -13.63 -39.33
C VAL A 595 19.41 -13.19 -40.06
N ASP A 596 19.23 -12.56 -41.21
CA ASP A 596 20.30 -11.91 -41.96
C ASP A 596 19.95 -10.44 -42.16
N ALA A 597 20.94 -9.62 -42.52
CA ALA A 597 20.77 -8.18 -42.69
C ALA A 597 19.65 -7.79 -43.68
N SER A 598 19.31 -8.65 -44.65
CA SER A 598 18.26 -8.39 -45.65
C SER A 598 16.86 -8.79 -45.19
N SER A 599 16.74 -9.77 -44.30
CA SER A 599 15.46 -10.29 -43.80
C SER A 599 15.05 -9.74 -42.43
N ILE A 600 16.02 -9.27 -41.64
CA ILE A 600 15.80 -9.00 -40.23
C ILE A 600 14.84 -7.83 -39.96
N ALA A 601 14.89 -6.78 -40.77
CA ALA A 601 13.98 -5.65 -40.63
C ALA A 601 12.52 -6.10 -40.77
N SER A 602 12.22 -6.89 -41.80
CA SER A 602 10.87 -7.42 -42.05
C SER A 602 10.42 -8.37 -40.94
N LEU A 603 11.31 -9.27 -40.49
CA LEU A 603 10.98 -10.20 -39.40
C LEU A 603 10.69 -9.45 -38.09
N PHE A 604 11.52 -8.45 -37.76
CA PHE A 604 11.32 -7.61 -36.59
C PHE A 604 9.96 -6.88 -36.64
N ASP A 605 9.60 -6.30 -37.79
CA ASP A 605 8.35 -5.57 -37.99
C ASP A 605 7.14 -6.50 -37.87
N ASP A 606 7.21 -7.69 -38.46
CA ASP A 606 6.14 -8.69 -38.39
C ASP A 606 5.93 -9.20 -36.96
N ARG A 607 7.02 -9.46 -36.22
CA ARG A 607 6.96 -9.93 -34.84
C ARG A 607 6.47 -8.84 -33.88
N SER A 608 6.92 -7.60 -34.07
CA SER A 608 6.44 -6.45 -33.28
C SER A 608 4.96 -6.19 -33.52
N ARG A 609 4.49 -6.25 -34.77
CA ARG A 609 3.06 -6.13 -35.13
C ARG A 609 2.22 -7.20 -34.44
N ARG A 610 2.69 -8.47 -34.46
CA ARG A 610 2.00 -9.58 -33.81
C ARG A 610 1.86 -9.36 -32.29
N ARG A 611 2.94 -8.95 -31.62
CA ARG A 611 2.94 -8.68 -30.17
C ARG A 611 1.97 -7.55 -29.81
N PHE A 612 1.97 -6.47 -30.59
CA PHE A 612 1.05 -5.35 -30.40
C PHE A 612 -0.41 -5.78 -30.56
N GLN A 613 -0.71 -6.55 -31.61
CA GLN A 613 -2.05 -7.08 -31.85
C GLN A 613 -2.54 -8.00 -30.71
N GLN A 614 -1.64 -8.83 -30.16
CA GLN A 614 -1.96 -9.68 -29.01
C GLN A 614 -2.30 -8.86 -27.76
N LEU A 615 -1.61 -7.74 -27.52
CA LEU A 615 -1.92 -6.84 -26.41
C LEU A 615 -3.30 -6.19 -26.57
N LEU A 616 -3.66 -5.79 -27.80
CA LEU A 616 -5.00 -5.30 -28.13
C LEU A 616 -6.07 -6.38 -27.89
N GLU A 617 -5.85 -7.59 -28.39
CA GLU A 617 -6.78 -8.71 -28.26
C GLU A 617 -6.96 -9.18 -26.81
N ALA A 618 -5.90 -9.09 -26.00
CA ALA A 618 -5.95 -9.40 -24.57
C ALA A 618 -6.64 -8.30 -23.74
N GLY A 619 -7.01 -7.16 -24.35
CA GLY A 619 -7.53 -5.99 -23.65
C GLY A 619 -6.49 -5.33 -22.72
N SER A 620 -5.21 -5.65 -22.90
CA SER A 620 -4.11 -5.03 -22.14
C SER A 620 -3.85 -3.59 -22.60
N ILE A 621 -4.19 -3.30 -23.86
CA ILE A 621 -4.22 -1.95 -24.44
C ILE A 621 -5.47 -1.78 -25.30
N ARG A 622 -5.88 -0.55 -25.61
CA ARG A 622 -6.99 -0.27 -26.54
C ARG A 622 -6.68 0.87 -27.51
N GLU A 623 -7.38 0.89 -28.63
CA GLU A 623 -7.37 2.03 -29.54
C GLU A 623 -7.97 3.29 -28.87
N LEU A 624 -7.33 4.43 -29.14
CA LEU A 624 -7.86 5.74 -28.79
C LEU A 624 -9.05 6.07 -29.70
N SER A 625 -10.10 6.63 -29.10
CA SER A 625 -11.13 7.32 -29.88
C SER A 625 -10.56 8.58 -30.52
N GLN A 626 -11.17 9.06 -31.62
CA GLN A 626 -10.72 10.28 -32.28
C GLN A 626 -10.70 11.48 -31.32
N ALA A 627 -11.67 11.57 -30.40
CA ALA A 627 -11.72 12.66 -29.42
C ALA A 627 -10.54 12.60 -28.43
N GLU A 628 -10.17 11.41 -27.97
CA GLU A 628 -9.00 11.24 -27.10
C GLU A 628 -7.71 11.52 -27.87
N ALA A 629 -7.61 11.06 -29.12
CA ALA A 629 -6.48 11.39 -30.00
C ALA A 629 -6.36 12.90 -30.21
N ASP A 630 -7.46 13.61 -30.46
CA ASP A 630 -7.48 15.06 -30.64
C ASP A 630 -7.05 15.81 -29.36
N VAL A 631 -7.42 15.31 -28.17
CA VAL A 631 -6.96 15.85 -26.88
C VAL A 631 -5.45 15.67 -26.73
N VAL A 632 -4.93 14.47 -27.00
CA VAL A 632 -3.50 14.17 -26.88
C VAL A 632 -2.68 14.93 -27.93
N LEU A 633 -3.21 15.09 -29.15
CA LEU A 633 -2.59 15.88 -30.22
C LEU A 633 -2.69 17.40 -29.99
N GLY A 634 -3.63 17.85 -29.16
CA GLY A 634 -3.82 19.25 -28.78
C GLY A 634 -2.79 19.78 -27.78
N TRP A 635 -1.95 18.91 -27.19
CA TRP A 635 -0.83 19.31 -26.34
C TRP A 635 0.26 19.95 -27.24
N ASP A 636 0.44 21.28 -27.13
CA ASP A 636 1.28 22.07 -28.05
C ASP A 636 2.75 21.63 -27.96
N ALA A 637 3.26 21.00 -29.02
CA ALA A 637 4.61 20.44 -29.11
C ALA A 637 5.75 21.48 -29.00
N LYS A 638 5.43 22.77 -28.87
CA LYS A 638 6.40 23.86 -28.76
C LYS A 638 7.21 23.83 -27.47
N ASP A 639 6.66 23.29 -26.39
CA ASP A 639 7.36 23.21 -25.10
C ASP A 639 8.35 22.02 -25.02
N PHE A 640 8.39 21.16 -26.05
CA PHE A 640 9.18 19.91 -26.08
C PHE A 640 10.18 19.82 -27.24
N GLN A 641 10.43 20.91 -27.97
CA GLN A 641 11.45 20.87 -29.03
C GLN A 641 12.85 20.67 -28.42
N PRO A 642 13.68 19.76 -28.98
CA PRO A 642 15.08 19.65 -28.57
C PRO A 642 15.79 20.97 -28.84
N SER A 643 16.46 21.51 -27.82
CA SER A 643 17.35 22.67 -27.92
C SER A 643 18.60 22.36 -28.72
#